data_AF-A0A0G0E1M1-F1
#
_entry.id   AF-A0A0G0E1M1-F1
#
_cell.length_a   1.000
_cell.length_b   1.000
_cell.length_c   1.000
_cell.angle_alpha   90.00
_cell.angle_beta   90.00
_cell.angle_gamma   90.00
#
_symmetry.space_group_name_H-M   'P 1'
#
loop_
_entity.id
_entity.type
_entity.pdbx_description
1 polymer ?
#
loop_
_entity_poly.entity_id
_entity_poly.type
_entity_poly.pdbx_seq_one_letter_code
_entity_poly.pdbx_strand_id
1 'polypeptide(L)'
;MDLEWLPGQTLSGSNLYPDDISYNVGIGTTSPTEKLEVQGNSRFSGNISIANTIINPYKYLNLELSTAETANHHYGSYIKLTQTAAASKYTYGSSSILVYTGTENYSGMYAAYNTVTNAGSGTLTSLFGAYDYASNQSSGSVTNVWGTIGQGRNTGSGLVTNAYGGVFISDTSYGEASASVTTNAVAILGRVNNTNGSGATIVTAKGLDLSGWTKSGTINTSYGIYMDTSVDIGTNHWALYSSSTSNSYFAGNVGIGTTAPNYGLELSETTGANLSLETKDTAMIDGDDLGTILFRGIGSSVRTGAMIKAEVDTNTWGDINDAPTELQFFTQADGDTDTLTTPRMVIDQLGYVGIGTTNPSTYLDVSSGMPTPLMLSRTGGDTNVNIKYHNDSGSIYAGINSSSIFAIDDDADLGDASFKIDATNGNLLTDLTMTGTTPTLTIGDSGMEDTSVIFHGNAQDYHVGLDDTNDSFEVGLGSILGTSSFLNIIPSGNVGIGTTSPSTSLHVLRNNTDYTMMIENNSVSSSAHGLSIDIASGSVSNALYVVSNSTPKFVMKADGYMGINKGTASSALDITGNIRQDYANSASHYFYSSATIYTGLDLNTDNRNLTIRNVSDSNGGNIILQPDIETGNVGIGTTNPSQKLEVYNGVLKINRDDGTDSYIHFYEDTFGSSWSIGSKNNGSFVIGGGEDITTGQVLVIDGDHDVGIGSTNPTAKLEVTSVIRSTPSDAPGTCDANTEGGMYYDASMNEPCFCDGVNWVQFDGGGNCI
;
A
#
# COMPACT_ATOMS: atom_id res chain seq x y z
N MET A 1 -132.80 -48.09 73.92
CA MET A 1 -133.93 -47.24 74.32
C MET A 1 -134.17 -46.36 73.11
N ASP A 2 -134.96 -46.88 72.17
CA ASP A 2 -135.21 -46.22 70.89
C ASP A 2 -136.14 -45.03 71.14
N LEU A 3 -135.58 -43.82 71.07
CA LEU A 3 -136.36 -42.60 70.90
C LEU A 3 -136.46 -42.33 69.39
N GLU A 4 -137.60 -42.68 68.80
CA GLU A 4 -138.00 -42.17 67.49
C GLU A 4 -138.16 -40.65 67.58
N TRP A 5 -137.32 -39.90 66.86
CA TRP A 5 -137.48 -38.47 66.66
C TRP A 5 -138.62 -38.23 65.67
N LEU A 6 -139.77 -37.79 66.17
CA LEU A 6 -140.84 -37.24 65.35
C LEU A 6 -140.47 -35.80 64.91
N PRO A 7 -140.73 -35.40 63.66
CA PRO A 7 -140.36 -34.07 63.15
C PRO A 7 -141.05 -32.95 63.93
N GLY A 8 -140.29 -31.91 64.31
CA GLY A 8 -140.82 -30.67 64.89
C GLY A 8 -140.59 -30.46 66.39
N GLN A 9 -139.75 -31.24 67.06
CA GLN A 9 -139.33 -30.94 68.44
C GLN A 9 -138.00 -30.19 68.50
N THR A 10 -138.06 -28.87 68.69
CA THR A 10 -136.93 -28.09 69.20
C THR A 10 -136.77 -28.36 70.70
N LEU A 11 -135.69 -29.08 71.07
CA LEU A 11 -135.27 -29.24 72.47
C LEU A 11 -134.74 -27.88 72.98
N SER A 12 -135.59 -27.14 73.69
CA SER A 12 -135.18 -25.91 74.41
C SER A 12 -134.04 -26.24 75.39
N GLY A 13 -132.83 -25.72 75.11
CA GLY A 13 -131.63 -25.88 75.96
C GLY A 13 -130.42 -26.61 75.34
N SER A 14 -130.48 -27.07 74.10
CA SER A 14 -129.37 -27.71 73.37
C SER A 14 -128.49 -26.71 72.62
N ASN A 15 -127.15 -26.81 72.72
CA ASN A 15 -126.17 -26.09 71.87
C ASN A 15 -125.90 -26.77 70.52
N LEU A 16 -126.60 -27.87 70.25
CA LEU A 16 -126.60 -28.57 68.98
C LEU A 16 -127.79 -28.06 68.16
N TYR A 17 -127.49 -27.39 67.05
CA TYR A 17 -128.49 -26.85 66.12
C TYR A 17 -128.33 -27.56 64.76
N PRO A 18 -129.01 -28.70 64.55
CA PRO A 18 -129.14 -29.26 63.22
C PRO A 18 -130.09 -28.37 62.40
N ASP A 19 -129.69 -28.03 61.17
CA ASP A 19 -130.56 -27.36 60.20
C ASP A 19 -131.36 -28.42 59.41
N ASP A 20 -132.68 -28.42 59.61
CA ASP A 20 -133.62 -29.36 59.00
C ASP A 20 -133.66 -29.30 57.45
N ILE A 21 -133.12 -28.22 56.86
CA ILE A 21 -133.08 -28.02 55.41
C ILE A 21 -131.72 -28.45 54.83
N SER A 22 -130.61 -28.03 55.46
CA SER A 22 -129.25 -28.26 54.93
C SER A 22 -128.56 -29.51 55.49
N TYR A 23 -129.11 -30.13 56.54
CA TYR A 23 -128.49 -31.23 57.29
C TYR A 23 -127.10 -30.89 57.87
N ASN A 24 -126.81 -29.60 58.01
CA ASN A 24 -125.60 -29.11 58.67
C ASN A 24 -125.77 -29.15 60.18
N VAL A 25 -124.70 -29.52 60.90
CA VAL A 25 -124.70 -29.56 62.37
C VAL A 25 -123.86 -28.42 62.92
N GLY A 26 -124.52 -27.46 63.56
CA GLY A 26 -123.86 -26.37 64.29
C GLY A 26 -123.68 -26.73 65.76
N ILE A 27 -122.47 -26.56 66.29
CA ILE A 27 -122.19 -26.55 67.74
C ILE A 27 -121.81 -25.12 68.12
N GLY A 28 -122.69 -24.44 68.86
CA GLY A 28 -122.52 -23.04 69.26
C GLY A 28 -122.95 -22.00 68.23
N THR A 29 -123.52 -22.40 67.09
CA THR A 29 -124.10 -21.51 66.06
C THR A 29 -125.47 -22.02 65.62
N THR A 30 -126.47 -21.13 65.49
CA THR A 30 -127.86 -21.49 65.11
C THR A 30 -128.08 -21.55 63.59
N SER A 31 -127.08 -21.15 62.80
CA SER A 31 -127.14 -21.13 61.33
C SER A 31 -125.85 -21.72 60.75
N PRO A 32 -125.59 -23.03 60.90
CA PRO A 32 -124.35 -23.64 60.44
C PRO A 32 -124.25 -23.59 58.90
N THR A 33 -123.16 -22.99 58.41
CA THR A 33 -122.90 -22.85 56.98
C THR A 33 -122.18 -24.06 56.38
N GLU A 34 -121.56 -24.87 57.23
CA GLU A 34 -120.81 -26.08 56.88
C GLU A 34 -121.42 -27.33 57.52
N LYS A 35 -121.12 -28.51 56.96
CA LYS A 35 -121.65 -29.79 57.45
C LYS A 35 -121.40 -30.03 58.94
N LEU A 36 -120.29 -29.53 59.46
CA LEU A 36 -120.00 -29.45 60.88
C LEU A 36 -119.30 -28.10 61.15
N GLU A 37 -120.01 -27.17 61.77
CA GLU A 37 -119.44 -25.88 62.19
C GLU A 37 -119.39 -25.84 63.73
N VAL A 38 -118.19 -25.73 64.29
CA VAL A 38 -117.99 -25.56 65.74
C VAL A 38 -117.42 -24.17 66.00
N GLN A 39 -118.26 -23.27 66.53
CA GLN A 39 -117.79 -21.98 67.03
C GLN A 39 -117.33 -22.14 68.48
N GLY A 40 -116.06 -22.49 68.66
CA GLY A 40 -115.41 -22.73 69.95
C GLY A 40 -114.25 -23.72 69.88
N ASN A 41 -113.68 -24.06 71.03
CA ASN A 41 -112.60 -25.04 71.11
C ASN A 41 -113.13 -26.45 70.85
N SER A 42 -112.50 -27.17 69.93
CA SER A 42 -112.79 -28.59 69.66
C SER A 42 -111.69 -29.48 70.24
N ARG A 43 -112.07 -30.50 71.00
CA ARG A 43 -111.14 -31.55 71.48
C ARG A 43 -111.44 -32.85 70.76
N PHE A 44 -110.51 -33.29 69.91
CA PHE A 44 -110.55 -34.62 69.28
C PHE A 44 -109.63 -35.54 70.08
N SER A 45 -110.16 -36.62 70.65
CA SER A 45 -109.39 -37.61 71.41
C SER A 45 -108.73 -38.68 70.55
N GLY A 46 -108.87 -38.58 69.22
CA GLY A 46 -108.23 -39.45 68.23
C GLY A 46 -107.64 -38.64 67.08
N ASN A 47 -107.05 -39.34 66.11
CA ASN A 47 -106.42 -38.72 64.95
C ASN A 47 -107.44 -37.91 64.13
N ILE A 48 -107.11 -36.65 63.83
CA ILE A 48 -107.83 -35.86 62.83
C ILE A 48 -107.25 -36.24 61.46
N SER A 49 -107.99 -37.02 60.67
CA SER A 49 -107.66 -37.26 59.27
C SER A 49 -108.45 -36.28 58.41
N ILE A 50 -107.75 -35.40 57.68
CA ILE A 50 -108.37 -34.50 56.68
C ILE A 50 -108.12 -35.14 55.31
N ALA A 51 -109.12 -35.83 54.78
CA ALA A 51 -109.03 -36.43 53.45
C ALA A 51 -109.20 -35.34 52.37
N ASN A 52 -108.36 -35.40 51.32
CA ASN A 52 -108.39 -34.53 50.13
C ASN A 52 -108.04 -33.04 50.32
N THR A 53 -107.07 -32.70 51.17
CA THR A 53 -106.57 -31.32 51.25
C THR A 53 -105.53 -31.02 50.17
N ILE A 54 -105.91 -30.24 49.16
CA ILE A 54 -104.96 -29.36 48.48
C ILE A 54 -104.56 -28.30 49.52
N ILE A 55 -103.40 -28.45 50.14
CA ILE A 55 -102.83 -27.43 51.00
C ILE A 55 -102.52 -26.24 50.10
N ASN A 56 -103.33 -25.20 50.16
CA ASN A 56 -103.08 -23.95 49.47
C ASN A 56 -101.75 -23.37 50.00
N PRO A 57 -100.74 -23.09 49.14
CA PRO A 57 -99.43 -22.58 49.57
C PRO A 57 -99.50 -21.20 50.27
N TYR A 58 -100.67 -20.55 50.31
CA TYR A 58 -100.90 -19.31 51.05
C TYR A 58 -101.71 -19.48 52.35
N LYS A 59 -102.09 -20.70 52.74
CA LYS A 59 -102.73 -20.99 54.04
C LYS A 59 -101.90 -22.03 54.80
N TYR A 60 -101.11 -21.52 55.75
CA TYR A 60 -100.18 -22.29 56.57
C TYR A 60 -100.91 -23.24 57.52
N LEU A 61 -100.45 -24.49 57.62
CA LEU A 61 -100.59 -25.28 58.83
C LEU A 61 -99.46 -24.83 59.77
N ASN A 62 -99.70 -23.85 60.63
CA ASN A 62 -98.74 -23.48 61.65
C ASN A 62 -98.64 -24.61 62.69
N LEU A 63 -97.63 -25.46 62.54
CA LEU A 63 -97.17 -26.36 63.60
C LEU A 63 -96.08 -25.64 64.38
N GLU A 64 -96.46 -24.80 65.34
CA GLU A 64 -95.52 -24.30 66.34
C GLU A 64 -95.28 -25.39 67.39
N LEU A 65 -94.14 -26.09 67.28
CA LEU A 65 -93.70 -27.08 68.26
C LEU A 65 -92.81 -26.39 69.30
N SER A 66 -93.42 -25.73 70.30
CA SER A 66 -92.71 -24.90 71.28
C SER A 66 -92.28 -25.61 72.56
N THR A 67 -92.30 -26.95 72.61
CA THR A 67 -91.74 -27.70 73.76
C THR A 67 -91.02 -28.97 73.31
N ALA A 68 -90.04 -29.35 74.14
CA ALA A 68 -89.02 -30.35 73.87
C ALA A 68 -89.58 -31.70 73.39
N GLU A 69 -89.46 -31.97 72.08
CA GLU A 69 -89.61 -33.33 71.56
C GLU A 69 -88.25 -34.00 71.32
N THR A 70 -88.22 -35.28 71.65
CA THR A 70 -87.12 -36.25 71.50
C THR A 70 -87.02 -36.82 70.08
N ALA A 71 -87.66 -36.21 69.08
CA ALA A 71 -87.58 -36.68 67.69
C ALA A 71 -86.19 -36.37 67.08
N ASN A 72 -85.60 -37.38 66.44
CA ASN A 72 -84.23 -37.33 65.90
C ASN A 72 -84.13 -36.67 64.51
N HIS A 73 -85.22 -36.57 63.74
CA HIS A 73 -85.23 -35.92 62.42
C HIS A 73 -86.45 -35.02 62.27
N HIS A 74 -86.26 -33.83 61.69
CA HIS A 74 -87.33 -32.88 61.37
C HIS A 74 -87.46 -32.78 59.84
N TYR A 75 -88.68 -32.97 59.32
CA TYR A 75 -89.00 -32.92 57.89
C TYR A 75 -90.11 -31.88 57.64
N GLY A 76 -89.89 -30.95 56.70
CA GLY A 76 -90.83 -29.87 56.39
C GLY A 76 -90.33 -28.92 55.32
N SER A 77 -91.24 -28.20 54.67
CA SER A 77 -90.92 -27.22 53.62
C SER A 77 -90.31 -25.92 54.18
N TYR A 78 -90.68 -25.55 55.41
CA TYR A 78 -90.06 -24.47 56.17
C TYR A 78 -89.99 -24.87 57.65
N ILE A 79 -88.78 -24.90 58.20
CA ILE A 79 -88.54 -25.27 59.60
C ILE A 79 -87.70 -24.15 60.24
N LYS A 80 -88.23 -23.53 61.30
CA LYS A 80 -87.50 -22.60 62.17
C LYS A 80 -87.25 -23.27 63.51
N LEU A 81 -85.98 -23.45 63.88
CA LEU A 81 -85.57 -24.05 65.15
C LEU A 81 -84.77 -23.04 65.99
N THR A 82 -85.15 -22.92 67.25
CA THR A 82 -84.36 -22.27 68.31
C THR A 82 -84.09 -23.36 69.35
N GLN A 83 -82.85 -23.83 69.50
CA GLN A 83 -82.56 -25.05 70.27
C GLN A 83 -81.52 -24.84 71.36
N THR A 84 -81.81 -25.31 72.58
CA THR A 84 -81.03 -25.02 73.79
C THR A 84 -80.32 -26.24 74.44
N ALA A 85 -80.65 -27.51 74.12
CA ALA A 85 -79.86 -28.67 74.63
C ALA A 85 -80.14 -30.02 73.93
N ALA A 86 -79.09 -30.86 73.86
CA ALA A 86 -78.98 -32.31 73.58
C ALA A 86 -78.75 -32.82 72.12
N ALA A 87 -77.57 -33.46 71.98
CA ALA A 87 -76.89 -34.26 70.96
C ALA A 87 -77.58 -34.77 69.66
N SER A 88 -76.79 -34.68 68.57
CA SER A 88 -76.88 -35.41 67.28
C SER A 88 -78.22 -35.39 66.55
N LYS A 89 -78.55 -34.25 65.91
CA LYS A 89 -79.77 -34.09 65.11
C LYS A 89 -79.48 -33.63 63.67
N TYR A 90 -80.31 -34.09 62.73
CA TYR A 90 -80.30 -33.69 61.32
C TYR A 90 -81.59 -32.93 60.97
N THR A 91 -81.47 -31.84 60.21
CA THR A 91 -82.62 -31.13 59.61
C THR A 91 -82.64 -31.30 58.10
N TYR A 92 -83.78 -31.70 57.54
CA TYR A 92 -83.99 -31.84 56.10
C TYR A 92 -85.17 -30.96 55.65
N GLY A 93 -84.93 -30.03 54.74
CA GLY A 93 -85.98 -29.14 54.22
C GLY A 93 -85.63 -28.42 52.93
N SER A 94 -86.58 -27.69 52.33
CA SER A 94 -86.30 -26.83 51.17
C SER A 94 -85.67 -25.49 51.56
N SER A 95 -86.08 -24.93 52.71
CA SER A 95 -85.47 -23.75 53.34
C SER A 95 -85.45 -23.97 54.85
N SER A 96 -84.28 -23.79 55.47
CA SER A 96 -84.09 -24.03 56.91
C SER A 96 -83.37 -22.86 57.57
N ILE A 97 -83.92 -22.38 58.69
CA ILE A 97 -83.30 -21.35 59.54
C ILE A 97 -83.04 -21.94 60.92
N LEU A 98 -81.77 -21.94 61.32
CA LEU A 98 -81.34 -22.43 62.64
C LEU A 98 -80.62 -21.32 63.40
N VAL A 99 -81.09 -21.02 64.61
CA VAL A 99 -80.33 -20.27 65.61
C VAL A 99 -79.89 -21.26 66.69
N TYR A 100 -78.61 -21.61 66.68
CA TYR A 100 -78.02 -22.55 67.62
C TYR A 100 -77.39 -21.79 68.77
N THR A 101 -77.89 -22.01 69.98
CA THR A 101 -77.39 -21.36 71.22
C THR A 101 -76.81 -22.38 72.20
N GLY A 102 -76.68 -23.65 71.79
CA GLY A 102 -76.23 -24.74 72.65
C GLY A 102 -74.70 -24.86 72.81
N THR A 103 -74.29 -25.73 73.73
CA THR A 103 -72.89 -26.01 74.09
C THR A 103 -72.35 -27.34 73.51
N GLU A 104 -73.18 -28.11 72.80
CA GLU A 104 -72.87 -29.45 72.28
C GLU A 104 -72.70 -29.47 70.75
N ASN A 105 -72.44 -30.62 70.13
CA ASN A 105 -72.27 -30.73 68.68
C ASN A 105 -73.61 -30.90 67.95
N TYR A 106 -73.81 -30.11 66.88
CA TYR A 106 -74.92 -30.24 65.93
C TYR A 106 -74.42 -30.85 64.62
N SER A 107 -74.90 -32.05 64.27
CA SER A 107 -74.29 -32.91 63.26
C SER A 107 -74.50 -32.47 61.81
N GLY A 108 -75.65 -31.88 61.45
CA GLY A 108 -75.74 -31.19 60.15
C GLY A 108 -77.12 -30.77 59.67
N MET A 109 -77.14 -29.88 58.69
CA MET A 109 -78.35 -29.40 57.99
C MET A 109 -78.24 -29.66 56.49
N TYR A 110 -79.34 -30.11 55.90
CA TYR A 110 -79.46 -30.39 54.47
C TYR A 110 -80.68 -29.64 53.92
N ALA A 111 -80.44 -28.53 53.22
CA ALA A 111 -81.49 -27.77 52.54
C ALA A 111 -80.96 -27.05 51.30
N ALA A 112 -81.83 -26.75 50.34
CA ALA A 112 -81.43 -25.95 49.18
C ALA A 112 -80.98 -24.52 49.59
N TYR A 113 -81.55 -23.98 50.66
CA TYR A 113 -81.20 -22.71 51.28
C TYR A 113 -81.07 -22.87 52.79
N ASN A 114 -79.86 -22.68 53.33
CA ASN A 114 -79.61 -22.68 54.78
C ASN A 114 -79.23 -21.27 55.27
N THR A 115 -79.84 -20.83 56.36
CA THR A 115 -79.35 -19.67 57.14
C THR A 115 -79.14 -20.12 58.58
N VAL A 116 -77.89 -20.03 59.04
CA VAL A 116 -77.49 -20.58 60.32
C VAL A 116 -76.73 -19.53 61.11
N THR A 117 -77.11 -19.36 62.38
CA THR A 117 -76.39 -18.53 63.34
C THR A 117 -75.96 -19.39 64.52
N ASN A 118 -74.65 -19.52 64.74
CA ASN A 118 -74.10 -20.08 65.97
C ASN A 118 -73.85 -18.95 66.96
N ALA A 119 -74.69 -18.88 67.99
CA ALA A 119 -74.56 -17.95 69.11
C ALA A 119 -74.14 -18.68 70.42
N GLY A 120 -73.92 -20.00 70.36
CA GLY A 120 -73.46 -20.84 71.48
C GLY A 120 -71.98 -21.21 71.39
N SER A 121 -71.49 -22.00 72.36
CA SER A 121 -70.10 -22.48 72.41
C SER A 121 -69.90 -23.86 71.77
N GLY A 122 -70.95 -24.50 71.25
CA GLY A 122 -70.89 -25.82 70.60
C GLY A 122 -70.37 -25.81 69.16
N THR A 123 -70.19 -27.00 68.57
CA THR A 123 -69.68 -27.17 67.18
C THR A 123 -70.80 -27.53 66.20
N LEU A 124 -70.89 -26.82 65.08
CA LEU A 124 -71.69 -27.23 63.92
C LEU A 124 -70.80 -27.97 62.91
N THR A 125 -71.08 -29.25 62.65
CA THR A 125 -70.15 -30.12 61.93
C THR A 125 -70.26 -30.04 60.40
N SER A 126 -71.46 -29.90 59.82
CA SER A 126 -71.63 -29.87 58.35
C SER A 126 -72.91 -29.17 57.89
N LEU A 127 -72.79 -28.24 56.94
CA LEU A 127 -73.88 -27.59 56.23
C LEU A 127 -73.81 -27.95 54.75
N PHE A 128 -74.94 -28.39 54.18
CA PHE A 128 -75.03 -28.75 52.77
C PHE A 128 -76.23 -28.06 52.11
N GLY A 129 -75.96 -27.19 51.14
CA GLY A 129 -76.99 -26.50 50.35
C GLY A 129 -76.49 -25.80 49.09
N ALA A 130 -77.41 -25.30 48.26
CA ALA A 130 -77.05 -24.52 47.07
C ALA A 130 -76.62 -23.09 47.44
N TYR A 131 -77.26 -22.53 48.48
CA TYR A 131 -76.87 -21.30 49.15
C TYR A 131 -76.82 -21.54 50.66
N ASP A 132 -75.63 -21.42 51.25
CA ASP A 132 -75.40 -21.58 52.68
C ASP A 132 -74.86 -20.28 53.28
N TYR A 133 -75.62 -19.67 54.19
CA TYR A 133 -75.14 -18.55 55.02
C TYR A 133 -74.92 -19.05 56.45
N ALA A 134 -73.67 -19.11 56.88
CA ALA A 134 -73.31 -19.48 58.24
C ALA A 134 -72.66 -18.29 58.95
N SER A 135 -73.26 -17.83 60.05
CA SER A 135 -72.71 -16.78 60.91
C SER A 135 -72.32 -17.35 62.27
N ASN A 136 -71.04 -17.27 62.64
CA ASN A 136 -70.59 -17.55 64.01
C ASN A 136 -70.44 -16.23 64.76
N GLN A 137 -71.18 -16.06 65.85
CA GLN A 137 -71.21 -14.84 66.66
C GLN A 137 -70.71 -15.07 68.10
N SER A 138 -70.09 -16.24 68.36
CA SER A 138 -69.68 -16.67 69.70
C SER A 138 -68.37 -17.48 69.66
N SER A 139 -68.03 -18.17 70.76
CA SER A 139 -66.79 -18.96 70.92
C SER A 139 -66.85 -20.38 70.33
N GLY A 140 -68.00 -20.81 69.80
CA GLY A 140 -68.19 -22.12 69.17
C GLY A 140 -67.51 -22.25 67.81
N SER A 141 -67.64 -23.40 67.13
CA SER A 141 -67.00 -23.63 65.81
C SER A 141 -67.99 -24.05 64.73
N VAL A 142 -67.73 -23.67 63.47
CA VAL A 142 -68.43 -24.19 62.27
C VAL A 142 -67.40 -24.93 61.40
N THR A 143 -67.52 -26.24 61.27
CA THR A 143 -66.46 -27.08 60.70
C THR A 143 -66.48 -27.12 59.17
N ASN A 144 -67.63 -27.39 58.53
CA ASN A 144 -67.73 -27.47 57.06
C ASN A 144 -68.99 -26.74 56.53
N VAL A 145 -68.78 -25.81 55.59
CA VAL A 145 -69.86 -25.18 54.79
C VAL A 145 -69.68 -25.59 53.33
N TRP A 146 -70.66 -26.29 52.75
CA TRP A 146 -70.58 -26.82 51.39
C TRP A 146 -71.72 -26.31 50.51
N GLY A 147 -71.44 -25.38 49.59
CA GLY A 147 -72.42 -24.93 48.61
C GLY A 147 -71.85 -24.23 47.38
N THR A 148 -72.67 -24.10 46.33
CA THR A 148 -72.32 -23.30 45.15
C THR A 148 -72.07 -21.83 45.51
N ILE A 149 -72.80 -21.31 46.51
CA ILE A 149 -72.48 -20.08 47.25
C ILE A 149 -72.44 -20.45 48.74
N GLY A 150 -71.23 -20.57 49.29
CA GLY A 150 -71.00 -20.82 50.72
C GLY A 150 -70.45 -19.56 51.40
N GLN A 151 -71.31 -18.80 52.08
CA GLN A 151 -70.93 -17.59 52.79
C GLN A 151 -70.72 -17.89 54.28
N GLY A 152 -69.46 -17.98 54.70
CA GLY A 152 -69.07 -18.07 56.11
C GLY A 152 -68.73 -16.68 56.67
N ARG A 153 -69.47 -16.21 57.67
CA ARG A 153 -69.21 -14.96 58.39
C ARG A 153 -68.85 -15.28 59.85
N ASN A 154 -67.68 -14.87 60.33
CA ASN A 154 -67.29 -15.04 61.73
C ASN A 154 -67.10 -13.68 62.39
N THR A 155 -67.92 -13.38 63.40
CA THR A 155 -67.90 -12.14 64.18
C THR A 155 -67.69 -12.42 65.69
N GLY A 156 -67.32 -13.65 66.07
CA GLY A 156 -66.99 -14.06 67.44
C GLY A 156 -65.57 -14.66 67.53
N SER A 157 -65.16 -15.12 68.72
CA SER A 157 -63.81 -15.65 68.99
C SER A 157 -63.61 -17.13 68.57
N GLY A 158 -64.59 -17.74 67.92
CA GLY A 158 -64.59 -19.14 67.48
C GLY A 158 -63.95 -19.41 66.11
N LEU A 159 -64.00 -20.66 65.64
CA LEU A 159 -63.38 -21.11 64.37
C LEU A 159 -64.40 -21.36 63.25
N VAL A 160 -64.01 -21.04 62.00
CA VAL A 160 -64.62 -21.62 60.78
C VAL A 160 -63.54 -22.44 60.09
N THR A 161 -63.65 -23.78 60.09
CA THR A 161 -62.55 -24.67 59.70
C THR A 161 -62.42 -24.85 58.19
N ASN A 162 -63.52 -25.13 57.48
CA ASN A 162 -63.54 -25.24 56.02
C ASN A 162 -64.81 -24.61 55.43
N ALA A 163 -64.66 -23.71 54.46
CA ALA A 163 -65.76 -23.18 53.65
C ALA A 163 -65.45 -23.43 52.17
N TYR A 164 -66.36 -24.09 51.48
CA TYR A 164 -66.22 -24.44 50.07
C TYR A 164 -67.39 -23.81 49.30
N GLY A 165 -67.12 -22.75 48.51
CA GLY A 165 -68.11 -22.03 47.69
C GLY A 165 -67.54 -20.78 47.01
N GLY A 166 -68.21 -20.28 45.96
CA GLY A 166 -67.66 -19.31 45.00
C GLY A 166 -67.54 -17.85 45.44
N VAL A 167 -67.88 -17.47 46.69
CA VAL A 167 -67.73 -16.10 47.20
C VAL A 167 -67.38 -16.16 48.69
N PHE A 168 -66.25 -15.55 49.08
CA PHE A 168 -65.83 -15.42 50.48
C PHE A 168 -65.73 -13.94 50.88
N ILE A 169 -66.31 -13.58 52.03
CA ILE A 169 -66.25 -12.25 52.64
C ILE A 169 -65.90 -12.43 54.12
N SER A 170 -64.65 -12.16 54.52
CA SER A 170 -64.31 -11.93 55.92
C SER A 170 -64.45 -10.43 56.22
N ASP A 171 -65.51 -10.06 56.95
CA ASP A 171 -65.78 -8.67 57.30
C ASP A 171 -65.57 -8.46 58.82
N THR A 172 -64.53 -7.71 59.18
CA THR A 172 -64.15 -7.38 60.57
C THR A 172 -64.70 -6.03 61.04
N SER A 173 -65.70 -5.44 60.37
CA SER A 173 -66.06 -4.02 60.57
C SER A 173 -67.09 -3.70 61.68
N TYR A 174 -67.30 -4.57 62.66
CA TYR A 174 -67.97 -4.19 63.92
C TYR A 174 -67.17 -4.70 65.12
N GLY A 175 -66.39 -3.80 65.72
CA GLY A 175 -65.41 -4.13 66.75
C GLY A 175 -66.00 -4.83 67.96
N GLU A 176 -65.53 -6.06 68.21
CA GLU A 176 -65.19 -6.67 69.50
C GLU A 176 -64.42 -7.98 69.21
N ALA A 177 -63.31 -8.19 69.93
CA ALA A 177 -62.46 -9.39 70.06
C ALA A 177 -61.59 -9.92 68.88
N SER A 178 -60.32 -10.17 69.24
CA SER A 178 -59.15 -10.57 68.45
C SER A 178 -59.12 -12.06 68.04
N ALA A 179 -58.38 -12.35 66.96
CA ALA A 179 -57.94 -13.67 66.46
C ALA A 179 -58.91 -14.49 65.56
N SER A 180 -59.41 -13.89 64.49
CA SER A 180 -60.06 -14.64 63.39
C SER A 180 -58.99 -15.25 62.47
N VAL A 181 -58.89 -16.58 62.41
CA VAL A 181 -57.97 -17.32 61.53
C VAL A 181 -58.77 -18.19 60.57
N THR A 182 -58.63 -17.95 59.26
CA THR A 182 -59.07 -18.88 58.21
C THR A 182 -57.85 -19.64 57.72
N THR A 183 -57.81 -20.96 57.91
CA THR A 183 -56.59 -21.76 57.68
C THR A 183 -56.40 -22.15 56.22
N ASN A 184 -57.47 -22.28 55.42
CA ASN A 184 -57.41 -22.55 53.97
C ASN A 184 -58.63 -21.94 53.26
N ALA A 185 -58.40 -21.20 52.17
CA ALA A 185 -59.44 -20.72 51.26
C ALA A 185 -59.08 -21.09 49.83
N VAL A 186 -59.92 -21.89 49.17
CA VAL A 186 -59.71 -22.33 47.79
C VAL A 186 -60.95 -21.97 46.97
N ALA A 187 -60.81 -21.01 46.05
CA ALA A 187 -61.93 -20.52 45.24
C ALA A 187 -62.43 -21.57 44.22
N ILE A 188 -61.55 -22.45 43.73
CA ILE A 188 -61.90 -23.59 42.88
C ILE A 188 -60.96 -24.76 43.24
N LEU A 189 -61.45 -25.77 43.96
CA LEU A 189 -60.71 -27.02 44.20
C LEU A 189 -61.19 -28.07 43.21
N GLY A 190 -60.54 -28.16 42.05
CA GLY A 190 -60.75 -29.27 41.11
C GLY A 190 -59.96 -30.51 41.56
N ARG A 191 -60.62 -31.48 42.20
CA ARG A 191 -59.99 -32.76 42.60
C ARG A 191 -60.27 -33.83 41.56
N VAL A 192 -59.29 -34.17 40.71
CA VAL A 192 -59.38 -35.33 39.81
C VAL A 192 -58.87 -36.58 40.55
N ASN A 193 -59.78 -37.42 41.04
CA ASN A 193 -59.45 -38.70 41.68
C ASN A 193 -59.60 -39.85 40.66
N ASN A 194 -58.57 -40.68 40.49
CA ASN A 194 -58.68 -41.97 39.81
C ASN A 194 -58.91 -43.08 40.85
N THR A 195 -60.14 -43.58 40.98
CA THR A 195 -60.51 -44.57 42.02
C THR A 195 -60.84 -45.96 41.45
N ASN A 196 -60.41 -46.31 40.24
CA ASN A 196 -60.65 -47.64 39.66
C ASN A 196 -59.37 -48.50 39.63
N GLY A 197 -59.50 -49.76 40.07
CA GLY A 197 -58.40 -50.72 40.18
C GLY A 197 -57.73 -51.07 38.83
N SER A 198 -56.43 -51.38 38.91
CA SER A 198 -55.54 -51.92 37.86
C SER A 198 -55.83 -51.47 36.41
N GLY A 199 -55.09 -50.46 35.93
CA GLY A 199 -54.95 -50.16 34.49
C GLY A 199 -55.57 -48.85 33.98
N ALA A 200 -56.09 -47.97 34.84
CA ALA A 200 -56.64 -46.67 34.41
C ALA A 200 -55.55 -45.59 34.27
N THR A 201 -55.29 -45.12 33.05
CA THR A 201 -54.46 -43.93 32.74
C THR A 201 -55.36 -42.71 32.54
N ILE A 202 -55.21 -41.65 33.36
CA ILE A 202 -55.78 -40.34 33.05
C ILE A 202 -54.89 -39.71 31.98
N VAL A 203 -55.37 -39.65 30.74
CA VAL A 203 -54.60 -39.10 29.60
C VAL A 203 -54.55 -37.56 29.64
N THR A 204 -55.55 -36.90 30.22
CA THR A 204 -55.52 -35.44 30.42
C THR A 204 -56.35 -35.08 31.66
N ALA A 205 -55.74 -34.35 32.59
CA ALA A 205 -56.42 -33.69 33.71
C ALA A 205 -56.24 -32.17 33.55
N LYS A 206 -57.32 -31.40 33.64
CA LYS A 206 -57.30 -29.93 33.55
C LYS A 206 -57.86 -29.33 34.83
N GLY A 207 -57.14 -28.36 35.42
CA GLY A 207 -57.60 -27.63 36.60
C GLY A 207 -58.65 -26.54 36.28
N LEU A 208 -58.60 -25.97 35.07
CA LEU A 208 -59.55 -25.00 34.52
C LEU A 208 -59.55 -25.16 32.99
N ASP A 209 -60.69 -25.50 32.38
CA ASP A 209 -60.84 -25.68 30.93
C ASP A 209 -61.78 -24.59 30.38
N LEU A 210 -61.21 -23.62 29.66
CA LEU A 210 -61.96 -22.56 28.99
C LEU A 210 -62.03 -22.87 27.48
N SER A 211 -62.87 -23.82 27.10
CA SER A 211 -63.08 -24.23 25.71
C SER A 211 -64.52 -23.96 25.23
N GLY A 212 -64.71 -23.77 23.91
CA GLY A 212 -66.04 -23.63 23.30
C GLY A 212 -66.37 -22.32 22.58
N TRP A 213 -65.40 -21.59 22.01
CA TRP A 213 -65.70 -20.45 21.14
C TRP A 213 -66.21 -20.92 19.77
N THR A 214 -67.50 -21.22 19.65
CA THR A 214 -68.09 -21.90 18.48
C THR A 214 -68.57 -20.98 17.36
N LYS A 215 -68.15 -19.71 17.29
CA LYS A 215 -68.55 -18.79 16.20
C LYS A 215 -67.43 -17.83 15.76
N SER A 216 -67.39 -17.58 14.45
CA SER A 216 -66.40 -16.75 13.74
C SER A 216 -66.68 -15.24 13.88
N GLY A 217 -66.46 -14.69 15.07
CA GLY A 217 -66.43 -13.24 15.31
C GLY A 217 -65.09 -12.81 15.91
N THR A 218 -64.67 -11.57 15.66
CA THR A 218 -63.43 -11.01 16.20
C THR A 218 -63.60 -10.74 17.69
N ILE A 219 -62.76 -11.35 18.53
CA ILE A 219 -62.65 -11.05 19.96
C ILE A 219 -61.46 -10.11 20.12
N ASN A 220 -61.69 -8.84 20.50
CA ASN A 220 -60.61 -7.85 20.62
C ASN A 220 -59.66 -8.14 21.79
N THR A 221 -60.16 -8.69 22.90
CA THR A 221 -59.35 -9.04 24.07
C THR A 221 -60.06 -10.15 24.85
N SER A 222 -59.33 -11.21 25.19
CA SER A 222 -59.83 -12.33 26.00
C SER A 222 -58.74 -12.74 26.97
N TYR A 223 -59.08 -12.86 28.25
CA TYR A 223 -58.18 -13.33 29.29
C TYR A 223 -58.69 -14.68 29.80
N GLY A 224 -57.81 -15.69 29.83
CA GLY A 224 -58.13 -16.96 30.50
C GLY A 224 -58.16 -16.79 32.03
N ILE A 225 -57.18 -16.05 32.56
CA ILE A 225 -57.11 -15.59 33.95
C ILE A 225 -56.69 -14.12 33.88
N TYR A 226 -57.49 -13.21 34.42
CA TYR A 226 -57.19 -11.79 34.53
C TYR A 226 -56.88 -11.46 35.99
N MET A 227 -55.74 -10.84 36.26
CA MET A 227 -55.38 -10.31 37.56
C MET A 227 -55.45 -8.80 37.50
N ASP A 228 -56.16 -8.20 38.45
CA ASP A 228 -56.33 -6.76 38.53
C ASP A 228 -55.03 -6.06 38.95
N THR A 229 -54.84 -4.80 38.55
CA THR A 229 -53.65 -4.00 38.91
C THR A 229 -53.49 -3.76 40.41
N SER A 230 -54.56 -3.94 41.20
CA SER A 230 -54.50 -3.89 42.67
C SER A 230 -53.91 -5.13 43.34
N VAL A 231 -53.60 -6.19 42.58
CA VAL A 231 -52.96 -7.41 43.08
C VAL A 231 -51.45 -7.17 43.24
N ASP A 232 -51.05 -6.66 44.40
CA ASP A 232 -49.64 -6.52 44.79
C ASP A 232 -49.08 -7.88 45.26
N ILE A 233 -48.36 -8.55 44.37
CA ILE A 233 -47.64 -9.80 44.66
C ILE A 233 -46.31 -9.44 45.33
N GLY A 234 -46.35 -9.31 46.66
CA GLY A 234 -45.20 -8.99 47.50
C GLY A 234 -44.01 -9.96 47.37
N THR A 235 -42.98 -9.77 48.21
CA THR A 235 -41.60 -10.24 47.99
C THR A 235 -41.32 -11.75 47.97
N ASN A 236 -42.32 -12.62 48.02
CA ASN A 236 -42.18 -14.08 47.82
C ASN A 236 -43.49 -14.70 47.28
N HIS A 237 -44.27 -13.93 46.51
CA HIS A 237 -45.55 -14.36 45.97
C HIS A 237 -45.51 -14.34 44.43
N TRP A 238 -46.20 -15.31 43.82
CA TRP A 238 -46.25 -15.45 42.36
C TRP A 238 -47.68 -15.35 41.88
N ALA A 239 -47.86 -14.60 40.80
CA ALA A 239 -49.13 -14.45 40.09
C ALA A 239 -49.61 -15.80 39.52
N LEU A 240 -48.69 -16.57 38.94
CA LEU A 240 -48.88 -17.92 38.42
C LEU A 240 -47.64 -18.75 38.80
N TYR A 241 -47.79 -19.80 39.60
CA TYR A 241 -46.68 -20.66 40.04
C TYR A 241 -47.04 -22.15 39.95
N SER A 242 -46.07 -22.94 39.50
CA SER A 242 -46.11 -24.40 39.48
C SER A 242 -44.89 -24.92 40.24
N SER A 243 -45.12 -25.66 41.33
CA SER A 243 -44.06 -26.38 42.06
C SER A 243 -43.70 -27.73 41.42
N SER A 244 -44.28 -28.04 40.25
CA SER A 244 -44.02 -29.30 39.55
C SER A 244 -42.58 -29.36 39.04
N THR A 245 -41.97 -30.54 39.10
CA THR A 245 -40.70 -30.84 38.42
C THR A 245 -40.88 -31.04 36.90
N SER A 246 -42.13 -31.06 36.42
CA SER A 246 -42.46 -31.17 35.00
C SER A 246 -42.53 -29.80 34.33
N ASN A 247 -42.23 -29.75 33.03
CA ASN A 247 -42.20 -28.51 32.26
C ASN A 247 -43.59 -27.85 32.16
N SER A 248 -43.63 -26.54 32.33
CA SER A 248 -44.78 -25.72 31.91
C SER A 248 -44.82 -25.68 30.38
N TYR A 249 -45.97 -25.98 29.79
CA TYR A 249 -46.17 -25.96 28.34
C TYR A 249 -47.23 -24.93 27.96
N PHE A 250 -46.86 -23.99 27.09
CA PHE A 250 -47.77 -23.07 26.44
C PHE A 250 -47.93 -23.51 24.98
N ALA A 251 -49.17 -23.82 24.57
CA ALA A 251 -49.45 -24.29 23.21
C ALA A 251 -49.45 -23.17 22.15
N GLY A 252 -49.35 -21.91 22.58
CA GLY A 252 -49.35 -20.72 21.73
C GLY A 252 -48.37 -19.66 22.22
N ASN A 253 -48.28 -18.56 21.49
CA ASN A 253 -47.38 -17.44 21.75
C ASN A 253 -47.56 -16.88 23.17
N VAL A 254 -46.45 -16.70 23.89
CA VAL A 254 -46.41 -16.13 25.25
C VAL A 254 -45.95 -14.68 25.16
N GLY A 255 -46.86 -13.74 25.44
CA GLY A 255 -46.53 -12.31 25.55
C GLY A 255 -46.26 -11.90 27.00
N ILE A 256 -45.16 -11.20 27.25
CA ILE A 256 -44.85 -10.52 28.51
C ILE A 256 -44.80 -9.03 28.20
N GLY A 257 -45.74 -8.25 28.75
CA GLY A 257 -45.89 -6.82 28.45
C GLY A 257 -46.59 -6.49 27.10
N THR A 258 -47.07 -7.51 26.37
CA THR A 258 -47.89 -7.35 25.14
C THR A 258 -49.14 -8.25 25.18
N THR A 259 -50.23 -7.76 24.59
CA THR A 259 -51.48 -8.51 24.43
C THR A 259 -51.62 -9.19 23.07
N ALA A 260 -50.69 -8.96 22.14
CA ALA A 260 -50.72 -9.51 20.79
C ALA A 260 -49.33 -10.03 20.36
N PRO A 261 -48.81 -11.10 21.00
CA PRO A 261 -47.49 -11.63 20.68
C PRO A 261 -47.48 -12.27 19.28
N ASN A 262 -46.56 -11.83 18.44
CA ASN A 262 -46.34 -12.33 17.08
C ASN A 262 -45.46 -13.60 17.07
N TYR A 263 -44.66 -13.81 18.10
CA TYR A 263 -43.73 -14.94 18.24
C TYR A 263 -44.02 -15.82 19.45
N GLY A 264 -43.47 -17.03 19.46
CA GLY A 264 -43.69 -18.04 20.50
C GLY A 264 -43.42 -17.55 21.93
N LEU A 265 -42.45 -16.65 22.10
CA LEU A 265 -42.21 -15.85 23.30
C LEU A 265 -41.89 -14.42 22.85
N GLU A 266 -42.63 -13.42 23.33
CA GLU A 266 -42.42 -12.00 23.03
C GLU A 266 -42.41 -11.20 24.34
N LEU A 267 -41.33 -10.45 24.58
CA LEU A 267 -41.22 -9.53 25.71
C LEU A 267 -41.29 -8.10 25.14
N SER A 268 -42.21 -7.27 25.63
CA SER A 268 -42.51 -5.94 25.09
C SER A 268 -42.73 -4.93 26.21
N GLU A 269 -41.84 -3.95 26.34
CA GLU A 269 -41.89 -2.89 27.34
C GLU A 269 -41.55 -1.54 26.71
N THR A 270 -42.00 -0.42 27.29
CA THR A 270 -41.83 0.93 26.71
C THR A 270 -40.37 1.41 26.69
N THR A 271 -39.52 0.91 27.60
CA THR A 271 -38.09 1.24 27.69
C THR A 271 -37.18 0.13 27.13
N GLY A 272 -37.77 -0.87 26.45
CA GLY A 272 -37.08 -2.10 26.03
C GLY A 272 -37.21 -3.20 27.08
N ALA A 273 -37.59 -4.41 26.65
CA ALA A 273 -37.74 -5.56 27.54
C ALA A 273 -36.46 -6.41 27.58
N ASN A 274 -36.12 -6.95 28.75
CA ASN A 274 -34.89 -7.74 28.95
C ASN A 274 -35.20 -9.24 29.09
N LEU A 275 -34.45 -10.09 28.40
CA LEU A 275 -34.38 -11.53 28.65
C LEU A 275 -33.10 -11.82 29.43
N SER A 276 -33.22 -12.20 30.71
CA SER A 276 -32.07 -12.58 31.54
C SER A 276 -31.91 -14.11 31.58
N LEU A 277 -30.69 -14.59 31.38
CA LEU A 277 -30.27 -15.97 31.61
C LEU A 277 -29.18 -15.91 32.69
N GLU A 278 -29.41 -16.58 33.82
CA GLU A 278 -28.54 -16.53 35.00
C GLU A 278 -28.27 -17.94 35.51
N THR A 279 -27.00 -18.26 35.75
CA THR A 279 -26.61 -19.41 36.56
C THR A 279 -26.71 -19.07 38.05
N LYS A 280 -27.22 -20.01 38.85
CA LYS A 280 -27.24 -19.87 40.32
C LYS A 280 -25.96 -20.38 40.98
N ASP A 281 -24.97 -20.76 40.18
CA ASP A 281 -23.67 -21.12 40.72
C ASP A 281 -23.02 -19.89 41.37
N THR A 282 -22.48 -20.09 42.56
CA THR A 282 -21.83 -19.03 43.34
C THR A 282 -20.30 -19.12 43.27
N ALA A 283 -19.75 -20.15 42.59
CA ALA A 283 -18.32 -20.42 42.50
C ALA A 283 -17.86 -20.42 41.03
N MET A 284 -18.03 -19.29 40.37
CA MET A 284 -17.74 -19.14 38.94
C MET A 284 -16.24 -19.20 38.64
N ILE A 285 -15.87 -20.05 37.69
CA ILE A 285 -14.51 -20.22 37.17
C ILE A 285 -14.50 -20.10 35.64
N ASP A 286 -13.30 -19.91 35.09
CA ASP A 286 -13.04 -19.95 33.65
C ASP A 286 -13.69 -21.18 33.01
N GLY A 287 -14.51 -20.97 31.98
CA GLY A 287 -15.24 -22.03 31.31
C GLY A 287 -16.70 -22.26 31.75
N ASP A 288 -17.17 -21.57 32.79
CA ASP A 288 -18.54 -21.77 33.27
C ASP A 288 -19.59 -21.11 32.37
N ASP A 289 -20.67 -21.85 32.10
CA ASP A 289 -21.79 -21.35 31.29
C ASP A 289 -22.70 -20.42 32.12
N LEU A 290 -22.84 -19.17 31.67
CA LEU A 290 -23.79 -18.21 32.24
C LEU A 290 -25.21 -18.39 31.72
N GLY A 291 -25.32 -18.78 30.45
CA GLY A 291 -26.59 -18.98 29.77
C GLY A 291 -26.40 -19.38 28.31
N THR A 292 -27.36 -20.13 27.77
CA THR A 292 -27.33 -20.60 26.38
C THR A 292 -28.69 -20.43 25.71
N ILE A 293 -28.68 -19.91 24.49
CA ILE A 293 -29.83 -19.92 23.57
C ILE A 293 -29.61 -21.02 22.54
N LEU A 294 -30.52 -22.00 22.48
CA LEU A 294 -30.42 -23.17 21.62
C LEU A 294 -31.35 -23.05 20.39
N PHE A 295 -30.80 -23.18 19.19
CA PHE A 295 -31.55 -23.25 17.95
C PHE A 295 -31.63 -24.71 17.47
N ARG A 296 -32.82 -25.31 17.61
CA ARG A 296 -33.01 -26.76 17.46
C ARG A 296 -34.04 -27.10 16.37
N GLY A 297 -33.80 -28.20 15.67
CA GLY A 297 -34.72 -28.79 14.70
C GLY A 297 -35.12 -30.21 15.12
N ILE A 298 -36.33 -30.63 14.77
CA ILE A 298 -36.83 -31.99 15.00
C ILE A 298 -36.88 -32.73 13.66
N GLY A 299 -35.86 -33.55 13.41
CA GLY A 299 -35.88 -34.58 12.35
C GLY A 299 -36.48 -35.88 12.90
N SER A 300 -35.68 -36.95 12.94
CA SER A 300 -36.01 -38.17 13.70
C SER A 300 -35.72 -38.06 15.21
N SER A 301 -35.00 -37.03 15.63
CA SER A 301 -34.67 -36.69 17.02
C SER A 301 -34.41 -35.18 17.10
N VAL A 302 -34.47 -34.61 18.31
CA VAL A 302 -34.17 -33.20 18.52
C VAL A 302 -32.66 -33.00 18.36
N ARG A 303 -32.26 -32.14 17.43
CA ARG A 303 -30.85 -31.78 17.17
C ARG A 303 -30.67 -30.28 17.35
N THR A 304 -29.56 -29.87 17.96
CA THR A 304 -29.15 -28.47 18.00
C THR A 304 -28.28 -28.19 16.78
N GLY A 305 -28.69 -27.25 15.94
CA GLY A 305 -27.91 -26.87 14.74
C GLY A 305 -27.04 -25.63 14.97
N ALA A 306 -27.42 -24.79 15.92
CA ALA A 306 -26.67 -23.60 16.33
C ALA A 306 -26.98 -23.25 17.79
N MET A 307 -26.06 -22.53 18.43
CA MET A 307 -26.30 -21.94 19.75
C MET A 307 -25.50 -20.65 19.96
N ILE A 308 -26.01 -19.81 20.85
CA ILE A 308 -25.31 -18.63 21.37
C ILE A 308 -25.10 -18.86 22.87
N LYS A 309 -23.87 -18.72 23.33
CA LYS A 309 -23.47 -19.04 24.71
C LYS A 309 -22.64 -17.90 25.28
N ALA A 310 -22.97 -17.51 26.52
CA ALA A 310 -22.12 -16.64 27.32
C ALA A 310 -21.35 -17.50 28.31
N GLU A 311 -20.04 -17.31 28.37
CA GLU A 311 -19.09 -18.08 29.18
C GLU A 311 -18.23 -17.13 30.02
N VAL A 312 -17.80 -17.59 31.20
CA VAL A 312 -16.82 -16.89 32.02
C VAL A 312 -15.44 -17.00 31.36
N ASP A 313 -14.80 -15.86 31.11
CA ASP A 313 -13.52 -15.76 30.37
C ASP A 313 -12.38 -15.22 31.26
N THR A 314 -12.32 -15.66 32.52
CA THR A 314 -11.14 -15.48 33.41
C THR A 314 -11.13 -16.44 34.59
N ASN A 315 -10.00 -16.49 35.28
CA ASN A 315 -9.83 -17.18 36.56
C ASN A 315 -10.34 -16.42 37.80
N THR A 316 -10.85 -15.18 37.68
CA THR A 316 -11.41 -14.40 38.80
C THR A 316 -12.69 -13.68 38.42
N TRP A 317 -13.84 -14.27 38.80
CA TRP A 317 -15.12 -13.58 38.85
C TRP A 317 -15.10 -12.57 40.01
N GLY A 318 -14.85 -11.29 39.71
CA GLY A 318 -14.56 -10.24 40.67
C GLY A 318 -15.79 -9.62 41.35
N ASP A 319 -15.69 -8.35 41.73
CA ASP A 319 -16.81 -7.60 42.31
C ASP A 319 -17.91 -7.27 41.26
N ILE A 320 -18.94 -6.51 41.64
CA ILE A 320 -20.09 -6.19 40.76
C ILE A 320 -19.72 -5.50 39.43
N ASN A 321 -18.51 -4.95 39.30
CA ASN A 321 -18.04 -4.28 38.07
C ASN A 321 -17.01 -5.10 37.29
N ASP A 322 -16.70 -6.32 37.71
CA ASP A 322 -15.63 -7.15 37.16
C ASP A 322 -16.17 -8.56 36.85
N ALA A 323 -16.96 -8.64 35.78
CA ALA A 323 -17.55 -9.88 35.25
C ALA A 323 -17.07 -10.11 33.80
N PRO A 324 -15.77 -10.39 33.60
CA PRO A 324 -15.23 -10.64 32.28
C PRO A 324 -15.82 -11.93 31.72
N THR A 325 -16.40 -11.80 30.54
CA THR A 325 -17.17 -12.85 29.89
C THR A 325 -16.91 -12.80 28.41
N GLU A 326 -17.04 -13.95 27.76
CA GLU A 326 -17.06 -14.04 26.31
C GLU A 326 -18.44 -14.43 25.80
N LEU A 327 -18.75 -13.96 24.59
CA LEU A 327 -19.93 -14.33 23.85
C LEU A 327 -19.56 -15.17 22.63
N GLN A 328 -20.06 -16.39 22.59
CA GLN A 328 -19.69 -17.39 21.60
C GLN A 328 -20.87 -17.74 20.68
N PHE A 329 -20.58 -17.88 19.39
CA PHE A 329 -21.53 -18.31 18.36
C PHE A 329 -21.10 -19.63 17.75
N PHE A 330 -22.00 -20.61 17.78
CA PHE A 330 -21.76 -21.95 17.25
C PHE A 330 -22.71 -22.27 16.11
N THR A 331 -22.19 -22.88 15.06
CA THR A 331 -22.97 -23.47 13.97
C THR A 331 -22.36 -24.81 13.57
N GLN A 332 -23.23 -25.72 13.15
CA GLN A 332 -22.83 -27.04 12.66
C GLN A 332 -22.64 -27.02 11.14
N ALA A 333 -21.50 -27.52 10.67
CA ALA A 333 -21.26 -27.70 9.24
C ALA A 333 -22.05 -28.90 8.69
N ASP A 334 -22.46 -28.82 7.42
CA ASP A 334 -23.12 -29.94 6.74
C ASP A 334 -22.16 -31.11 6.51
N GLY A 335 -22.62 -32.33 6.77
CA GLY A 335 -21.81 -33.55 6.62
C GLY A 335 -20.69 -33.75 7.65
N ASP A 336 -20.52 -32.85 8.61
CA ASP A 336 -19.49 -32.95 9.66
C ASP A 336 -20.03 -33.72 10.89
N THR A 337 -19.13 -34.37 11.61
CA THR A 337 -19.38 -34.91 12.95
C THR A 337 -19.35 -33.84 14.05
N ASP A 338 -19.13 -32.57 13.68
CA ASP A 338 -19.07 -31.42 14.59
C ASP A 338 -20.20 -31.44 15.62
N THR A 339 -19.81 -31.57 16.89
CA THR A 339 -20.70 -31.68 18.05
C THR A 339 -20.99 -30.31 18.71
N LEU A 340 -20.75 -29.19 18.02
CA LEU A 340 -20.83 -27.82 18.58
C LEU A 340 -19.83 -27.61 19.73
N THR A 341 -18.62 -28.15 19.59
CA THR A 341 -17.57 -28.08 20.63
C THR A 341 -16.61 -26.91 20.47
N THR A 342 -16.57 -26.28 19.30
CA THR A 342 -15.70 -25.12 19.03
C THR A 342 -16.54 -23.99 18.43
N PRO A 343 -16.49 -22.76 19.00
CA PRO A 343 -17.23 -21.64 18.44
C PRO A 343 -16.68 -21.23 17.08
N ARG A 344 -17.56 -20.70 16.22
CA ARG A 344 -17.19 -20.13 14.92
C ARG A 344 -16.85 -18.66 15.04
N MET A 345 -17.45 -17.97 15.99
CA MET A 345 -17.14 -16.59 16.34
C MET A 345 -17.14 -16.43 17.84
N VAL A 346 -16.17 -15.68 18.35
CA VAL A 346 -16.00 -15.33 19.76
C VAL A 346 -15.88 -13.82 19.87
N ILE A 347 -16.53 -13.23 20.88
CA ILE A 347 -16.24 -11.88 21.36
C ILE A 347 -15.71 -12.05 22.78
N ASP A 348 -14.43 -11.81 23.00
CA ASP A 348 -13.78 -12.03 24.29
C ASP A 348 -14.01 -10.86 25.28
N GLN A 349 -13.49 -11.00 26.49
CA GLN A 349 -13.59 -9.95 27.52
C GLN A 349 -12.87 -8.63 27.18
N LEU A 350 -11.93 -8.62 26.23
CA LEU A 350 -11.27 -7.40 25.73
C LEU A 350 -12.05 -6.73 24.59
N GLY A 351 -13.11 -7.35 24.09
CA GLY A 351 -13.90 -6.90 22.94
C GLY A 351 -13.29 -7.30 21.59
N TYR A 352 -12.36 -8.27 21.58
CA TYR A 352 -11.78 -8.80 20.37
C TYR A 352 -12.70 -9.83 19.73
N VAL A 353 -12.90 -9.69 18.41
CA VAL A 353 -13.76 -10.58 17.64
C VAL A 353 -12.90 -11.63 16.94
N GLY A 354 -12.97 -12.87 17.41
CA GLY A 354 -12.42 -14.03 16.71
C GLY A 354 -13.41 -14.61 15.72
N ILE A 355 -12.99 -14.91 14.49
CA ILE A 355 -13.74 -15.74 13.53
C ILE A 355 -12.85 -16.90 13.13
N GLY A 356 -13.25 -18.13 13.48
CA GLY A 356 -12.45 -19.34 13.28
C GLY A 356 -11.29 -19.53 14.28
N THR A 357 -11.18 -18.66 15.29
CA THR A 357 -10.30 -18.79 16.47
C THR A 357 -11.10 -18.57 17.74
N THR A 358 -10.72 -19.24 18.84
CA THR A 358 -11.29 -19.03 20.17
C THR A 358 -10.50 -18.00 20.98
N ASN A 359 -9.26 -17.72 20.61
CA ASN A 359 -8.36 -16.85 21.36
C ASN A 359 -7.89 -15.71 20.45
N PRO A 360 -8.74 -14.72 20.15
CA PRO A 360 -8.38 -13.62 19.27
C PRO A 360 -7.24 -12.78 19.88
N SER A 361 -6.27 -12.41 19.06
CA SER A 361 -5.10 -11.63 19.48
C SER A 361 -5.19 -10.13 19.17
N THR A 362 -6.26 -9.71 18.48
CA THR A 362 -6.52 -8.32 18.07
C THR A 362 -8.03 -8.10 17.87
N TYR A 363 -8.47 -6.85 17.69
CA TYR A 363 -9.90 -6.49 17.61
C TYR A 363 -10.71 -7.27 16.57
N LEU A 364 -10.11 -7.68 15.46
CA LEU A 364 -10.70 -8.62 14.51
C LEU A 364 -9.64 -9.65 14.09
N ASP A 365 -9.73 -10.85 14.63
CA ASP A 365 -8.84 -11.98 14.34
C ASP A 365 -9.61 -13.04 13.54
N VAL A 366 -9.42 -13.04 12.22
CA VAL A 366 -10.02 -14.05 11.33
C VAL A 366 -8.96 -15.10 11.01
N SER A 367 -9.13 -16.31 11.56
CA SER A 367 -8.16 -17.39 11.45
C SER A 367 -8.76 -18.63 10.80
N SER A 368 -8.01 -19.24 9.89
CA SER A 368 -8.40 -20.46 9.19
C SER A 368 -7.14 -21.27 8.85
N GLY A 369 -7.18 -22.59 9.04
CA GLY A 369 -6.11 -23.49 8.61
C GLY A 369 -6.06 -23.71 7.09
N MET A 370 -7.06 -23.22 6.35
CA MET A 370 -7.13 -23.26 4.90
C MET A 370 -6.84 -21.86 4.33
N PRO A 371 -6.23 -21.74 3.14
CA PRO A 371 -5.97 -20.46 2.48
C PRO A 371 -7.27 -19.85 1.92
N THR A 372 -8.18 -19.46 2.81
CA THR A 372 -9.46 -18.81 2.49
C THR A 372 -9.32 -17.30 2.74
N PRO A 373 -9.44 -16.45 1.71
CA PRO A 373 -9.27 -15.00 1.89
C PRO A 373 -10.46 -14.38 2.63
N LEU A 374 -10.21 -13.29 3.38
CA LEU A 374 -11.27 -12.37 3.80
C LEU A 374 -11.84 -11.69 2.55
N MET A 375 -13.04 -12.09 2.13
CA MET A 375 -13.68 -11.54 0.94
C MET A 375 -14.48 -10.29 1.29
N LEU A 376 -14.02 -9.14 0.80
CA LEU A 376 -14.85 -7.95 0.65
C LEU A 376 -15.39 -7.96 -0.78
N SER A 377 -16.71 -7.94 -0.94
CA SER A 377 -17.33 -7.96 -2.27
C SER A 377 -18.46 -6.95 -2.33
N ARG A 378 -18.61 -6.33 -3.49
CA ARG A 378 -19.72 -5.44 -3.79
C ARG A 378 -20.31 -5.83 -5.14
N THR A 379 -21.62 -6.03 -5.19
CA THR A 379 -22.34 -6.41 -6.41
C THR A 379 -23.05 -5.17 -6.97
N GLY A 380 -22.60 -4.66 -8.13
CA GLY A 380 -23.14 -3.44 -8.76
C GLY A 380 -22.11 -2.82 -9.72
N GLY A 381 -22.56 -2.15 -10.80
CA GLY A 381 -21.76 -1.89 -12.00
C GLY A 381 -20.57 -0.92 -11.88
N ASP A 382 -20.55 0.01 -10.93
CA ASP A 382 -19.61 1.16 -11.00
C ASP A 382 -18.93 1.49 -9.68
N THR A 383 -18.63 0.48 -8.86
CA THR A 383 -18.44 0.77 -7.45
C THR A 383 -17.29 0.00 -6.80
N ASN A 384 -16.28 0.74 -6.33
CA ASN A 384 -15.05 0.24 -5.71
C ASN A 384 -15.29 -0.71 -4.52
N VAL A 385 -14.41 -1.67 -4.33
CA VAL A 385 -14.36 -2.50 -3.11
C VAL A 385 -13.15 -2.02 -2.32
N ASN A 386 -13.36 -1.32 -1.21
CA ASN A 386 -12.27 -0.74 -0.43
C ASN A 386 -12.43 -0.93 1.08
N ILE A 387 -11.31 -0.84 1.77
CA ILE A 387 -11.23 -0.67 3.23
C ILE A 387 -10.89 0.79 3.48
N LYS A 388 -11.69 1.43 4.35
CA LYS A 388 -11.41 2.78 4.84
C LYS A 388 -10.50 2.71 6.08
N TYR A 389 -9.34 3.34 5.98
CA TYR A 389 -8.48 3.67 7.12
C TYR A 389 -8.77 5.11 7.53
N HIS A 390 -9.28 5.34 8.74
CA HIS A 390 -9.74 6.66 9.19
C HIS A 390 -9.11 7.06 10.52
N ASN A 391 -8.76 8.34 10.66
CA ASN A 391 -8.44 8.98 11.93
C ASN A 391 -8.95 10.44 11.92
N ASP A 392 -8.75 11.17 13.03
CA ASP A 392 -9.18 12.57 13.17
C ASP A 392 -8.58 13.53 12.12
N SER A 393 -7.49 13.13 11.45
CA SER A 393 -6.80 13.94 10.44
C SER A 393 -7.25 13.65 9.01
N GLY A 394 -7.96 12.55 8.75
CA GLY A 394 -8.38 12.19 7.40
C GLY A 394 -8.78 10.74 7.21
N SER A 395 -8.95 10.34 5.95
CA SER A 395 -9.18 8.95 5.57
C SER A 395 -8.28 8.59 4.39
N ILE A 396 -7.89 7.33 4.32
CA ILE A 396 -7.29 6.71 3.14
C ILE A 396 -8.11 5.47 2.85
N TYR A 397 -8.40 5.21 1.58
CA TYR A 397 -9.11 4.04 1.12
C TYR A 397 -8.14 3.21 0.29
N ALA A 398 -8.05 1.92 0.58
CA ALA A 398 -7.30 0.99 -0.26
C ALA A 398 -8.24 -0.12 -0.74
N GLY A 399 -8.17 -0.46 -2.01
CA GLY A 399 -9.11 -1.39 -2.58
C GLY A 399 -8.93 -1.63 -4.07
N ILE A 400 -9.95 -2.24 -4.67
CA ILE A 400 -10.03 -2.52 -6.09
C ILE A 400 -11.13 -1.63 -6.69
N ASN A 401 -10.81 -0.93 -7.77
CA ASN A 401 -11.80 -0.12 -8.47
C ASN A 401 -12.66 -0.93 -9.47
N SER A 402 -13.61 -0.28 -10.14
CA SER A 402 -14.47 -0.93 -11.14
C SER A 402 -13.72 -1.59 -12.32
N SER A 403 -12.46 -1.21 -12.55
CA SER A 403 -11.58 -1.75 -13.61
C SER A 403 -10.62 -2.84 -13.12
N SER A 404 -10.82 -3.40 -11.92
CA SER A 404 -9.94 -4.42 -11.33
C SER A 404 -8.50 -3.94 -11.03
N ILE A 405 -8.31 -2.64 -10.83
CA ILE A 405 -7.02 -2.03 -10.47
C ILE A 405 -6.94 -1.90 -8.94
N PHE A 406 -5.83 -2.31 -8.34
CA PHE A 406 -5.56 -2.00 -6.94
C PHE A 406 -5.16 -0.53 -6.81
N ALA A 407 -5.83 0.19 -5.93
CA ALA A 407 -5.72 1.63 -5.82
C ALA A 407 -5.77 2.10 -4.37
N ILE A 408 -5.05 3.19 -4.10
CA ILE A 408 -5.06 3.89 -2.80
C ILE A 408 -5.42 5.36 -3.05
N ASP A 409 -6.44 5.85 -2.34
CA ASP A 409 -6.91 7.23 -2.46
C ASP A 409 -7.34 7.85 -1.12
N ASP A 410 -7.60 9.15 -1.11
CA ASP A 410 -8.11 9.87 0.07
C ASP A 410 -9.65 9.85 0.20
N ASP A 411 -10.35 9.39 -0.83
CA ASP A 411 -11.79 9.19 -0.82
C ASP A 411 -12.23 7.77 -1.29
N ALA A 412 -13.54 7.53 -1.28
CA ALA A 412 -14.08 6.21 -1.61
C ALA A 412 -14.13 5.93 -3.13
N ASP A 413 -13.91 6.94 -3.96
CA ASP A 413 -13.63 6.79 -5.37
C ASP A 413 -12.16 6.35 -5.55
N LEU A 414 -11.94 5.22 -6.21
CA LEU A 414 -10.61 4.70 -6.54
C LEU A 414 -10.34 4.84 -8.05
N GLY A 415 -11.26 5.47 -8.78
CA GLY A 415 -11.15 5.76 -10.20
C GLY A 415 -10.11 6.84 -10.48
N ASP A 416 -9.94 7.81 -9.59
CA ASP A 416 -9.00 8.93 -9.66
C ASP A 416 -7.76 8.78 -8.77
N ALA A 417 -7.70 7.72 -7.95
CA ALA A 417 -6.55 7.35 -7.11
C ALA A 417 -5.16 7.74 -7.61
N SER A 418 -4.40 8.35 -6.71
CA SER A 418 -3.02 8.82 -6.92
C SER A 418 -2.03 7.66 -7.06
N PHE A 419 -2.33 6.50 -6.47
CA PHE A 419 -1.54 5.28 -6.60
C PHE A 419 -2.40 4.16 -7.18
N LYS A 420 -1.97 3.61 -8.32
CA LYS A 420 -2.71 2.58 -9.07
C LYS A 420 -1.77 1.51 -9.60
N ILE A 421 -2.04 0.25 -9.26
CA ILE A 421 -1.36 -0.92 -9.82
C ILE A 421 -2.39 -1.75 -10.59
N ASP A 422 -2.12 -2.01 -11.87
CA ASP A 422 -2.88 -3.01 -12.63
C ASP A 422 -2.56 -4.40 -12.06
N ALA A 423 -3.54 -5.00 -11.38
CA ALA A 423 -3.38 -6.29 -10.74
C ALA A 423 -3.14 -7.44 -11.74
N THR A 424 -3.39 -7.21 -13.03
CA THR A 424 -3.23 -8.23 -14.09
C THR A 424 -1.78 -8.37 -14.56
N ASN A 425 -1.04 -7.26 -14.64
CA ASN A 425 0.33 -7.24 -15.18
C ASN A 425 1.36 -6.60 -14.24
N GLY A 426 0.94 -6.04 -13.09
CA GLY A 426 1.81 -5.41 -12.10
C GLY A 426 2.27 -4.00 -12.45
N ASN A 427 1.76 -3.40 -13.54
CA ASN A 427 2.17 -2.07 -13.97
C ASN A 427 1.67 -0.99 -13.00
N LEU A 428 2.55 -0.05 -12.65
CA LEU A 428 2.15 1.21 -12.04
C LEU A 428 1.50 2.08 -13.13
N LEU A 429 0.25 2.50 -12.91
CA LEU A 429 -0.54 3.29 -13.87
C LEU A 429 -0.46 4.80 -13.60
N THR A 430 0.38 5.21 -12.65
CA THR A 430 0.65 6.61 -12.28
C THR A 430 2.16 6.88 -12.27
N ASP A 431 2.55 8.15 -12.27
CA ASP A 431 3.95 8.55 -12.25
C ASP A 431 4.63 8.19 -10.92
N LEU A 432 5.83 7.60 -10.98
CA LEU A 432 6.67 7.39 -9.80
C LEU A 432 7.46 8.69 -9.48
N THR A 433 7.05 9.42 -8.44
CA THR A 433 7.78 10.59 -7.94
C THR A 433 8.46 10.28 -6.60
N MET A 434 9.80 10.39 -6.53
CA MET A 434 10.58 10.14 -5.30
C MET A 434 11.13 11.47 -4.75
N THR A 435 10.56 11.98 -3.66
CA THR A 435 10.92 13.28 -3.05
C THR A 435 11.54 13.12 -1.65
N GLY A 436 12.12 14.20 -1.10
CA GLY A 436 12.83 14.21 0.19
C GLY A 436 14.18 14.91 0.08
N THR A 437 14.94 15.00 1.17
CA THR A 437 16.31 15.59 1.14
C THR A 437 17.36 14.62 0.58
N THR A 438 17.09 13.32 0.58
CA THR A 438 17.96 12.25 0.05
C THR A 438 17.14 11.07 -0.51
N PRO A 439 16.30 11.25 -1.55
CA PRO A 439 15.54 10.15 -2.15
C PRO A 439 16.48 9.12 -2.80
N THR A 440 16.19 7.83 -2.68
CA THR A 440 16.99 6.74 -3.26
C THR A 440 16.09 5.67 -3.89
N LEU A 441 16.44 5.23 -5.10
CA LEU A 441 15.87 4.05 -5.77
C LEU A 441 16.95 2.99 -5.89
N THR A 442 16.76 1.85 -5.21
CA THR A 442 17.65 0.70 -5.31
C THR A 442 17.08 -0.30 -6.30
N ILE A 443 17.89 -0.70 -7.29
CA ILE A 443 17.56 -1.74 -8.27
C ILE A 443 18.60 -2.87 -8.09
N GLY A 444 18.14 -4.10 -7.88
CA GLY A 444 18.98 -5.27 -7.60
C GLY A 444 18.98 -5.72 -6.14
N ASP A 445 19.47 -6.94 -5.90
CA ASP A 445 19.51 -7.60 -4.58
C ASP A 445 20.92 -8.04 -4.15
N SER A 446 21.96 -7.62 -4.88
CA SER A 446 23.37 -8.03 -4.71
C SER A 446 23.65 -9.50 -5.06
N GLY A 447 22.73 -10.18 -5.74
CA GLY A 447 22.98 -11.48 -6.37
C GLY A 447 23.91 -11.38 -7.58
N MET A 448 24.06 -12.48 -8.32
CA MET A 448 24.85 -12.55 -9.56
C MET A 448 23.89 -12.49 -10.75
N GLU A 449 23.14 -11.40 -10.85
CA GLU A 449 22.07 -11.21 -11.82
C GLU A 449 22.12 -9.80 -12.40
N ASP A 450 22.13 -9.71 -13.72
CA ASP A 450 22.06 -8.44 -14.42
C ASP A 450 20.82 -7.63 -14.00
N THR A 451 21.03 -6.35 -13.68
CA THR A 451 19.96 -5.45 -13.22
C THR A 451 19.86 -4.24 -14.11
N SER A 452 18.68 -3.96 -14.67
CA SER A 452 18.49 -2.84 -15.60
C SER A 452 17.18 -2.09 -15.43
N VAL A 453 17.23 -0.82 -15.82
CA VAL A 453 16.06 -0.02 -16.17
C VAL A 453 15.96 0.01 -17.69
N ILE A 454 14.84 -0.49 -18.22
CA ILE A 454 14.57 -0.53 -19.66
C ILE A 454 13.66 0.65 -20.04
N PHE A 455 14.18 1.53 -20.88
CA PHE A 455 13.46 2.63 -21.52
C PHE A 455 12.85 2.12 -22.82
N HIS A 456 11.59 1.71 -22.76
CA HIS A 456 10.85 1.24 -23.93
C HIS A 456 10.51 2.39 -24.87
N GLY A 457 11.16 2.39 -26.04
CA GLY A 457 10.91 3.37 -27.10
C GLY A 457 9.91 2.84 -28.13
N ASN A 458 9.41 3.71 -29.02
CA ASN A 458 8.51 3.28 -30.08
C ASN A 458 9.18 2.34 -31.11
N ALA A 459 10.46 2.55 -31.40
CA ALA A 459 11.22 1.76 -32.39
C ALA A 459 12.51 1.13 -31.83
N GLN A 460 13.05 1.70 -30.75
CA GLN A 460 14.32 1.30 -30.19
C GLN A 460 14.25 1.43 -28.68
N ASP A 461 14.50 0.33 -27.99
CA ASP A 461 14.64 0.33 -26.53
C ASP A 461 16.08 0.65 -26.16
N TYR A 462 16.23 1.25 -24.99
CA TYR A 462 17.51 1.54 -24.35
C TYR A 462 17.51 0.94 -22.95
N HIS A 463 18.66 0.50 -22.48
CA HIS A 463 18.81 0.06 -21.10
C HIS A 463 19.94 0.82 -20.40
N VAL A 464 19.79 0.95 -19.09
CA VAL A 464 20.83 1.39 -18.17
C VAL A 464 20.87 0.39 -17.04
N GLY A 465 22.03 -0.18 -16.72
CA GLY A 465 22.08 -1.25 -15.73
C GLY A 465 23.47 -1.71 -15.33
N LEU A 466 23.51 -2.67 -14.42
CA LEU A 466 24.69 -3.43 -14.03
C LEU A 466 24.69 -4.76 -14.77
N ASP A 467 25.71 -4.99 -15.59
CA ASP A 467 26.05 -6.29 -16.16
C ASP A 467 26.98 -6.99 -15.16
N ASP A 468 26.45 -7.96 -14.42
CA ASP A 468 27.20 -8.70 -13.40
C ASP A 468 28.12 -9.75 -14.03
N THR A 469 27.86 -10.16 -15.28
CA THR A 469 28.78 -11.05 -16.00
C THR A 469 30.14 -10.37 -16.22
N ASN A 470 30.11 -9.06 -16.41
CA ASN A 470 31.28 -8.23 -16.70
C ASN A 470 31.65 -7.24 -15.57
N ASP A 471 30.91 -7.26 -14.45
CA ASP A 471 30.98 -6.30 -13.34
C ASP A 471 30.93 -4.83 -13.82
N SER A 472 30.19 -4.53 -14.88
CA SER A 472 30.17 -3.21 -15.53
C SER A 472 28.84 -2.49 -15.36
N PHE A 473 28.90 -1.17 -15.18
CA PHE A 473 27.73 -0.32 -15.41
C PHE A 473 27.65 0.01 -16.88
N GLU A 474 26.50 -0.24 -17.51
CA GLU A 474 26.34 -0.15 -18.96
C GLU A 474 25.14 0.69 -19.38
N VAL A 475 25.30 1.34 -20.53
CA VAL A 475 24.21 1.92 -21.31
C VAL A 475 24.26 1.31 -22.71
N GLY A 476 23.15 0.71 -23.12
CA GLY A 476 23.07 -0.15 -24.30
C GLY A 476 21.70 -0.11 -25.01
N LEU A 477 21.61 -0.79 -26.15
CA LEU A 477 20.38 -0.88 -26.96
C LEU A 477 19.61 -2.14 -26.57
N GLY A 478 18.30 -2.13 -26.81
CA GLY A 478 17.45 -3.28 -26.48
C GLY A 478 17.32 -3.50 -24.97
N SER A 479 16.94 -4.72 -24.59
CA SER A 479 16.58 -5.09 -23.22
C SER A 479 17.58 -6.02 -22.52
N ILE A 480 18.69 -6.36 -23.16
CA ILE A 480 19.67 -7.32 -22.64
C ILE A 480 21.02 -6.62 -22.46
N LEU A 481 21.53 -6.59 -21.22
CA LEU A 481 22.86 -6.06 -20.86
C LEU A 481 23.98 -6.88 -21.54
N GLY A 482 25.16 -6.28 -21.74
CA GLY A 482 26.34 -6.94 -22.33
C GLY A 482 26.29 -7.22 -23.84
N THR A 483 25.13 -7.11 -24.50
CA THR A 483 24.99 -7.48 -25.92
C THR A 483 25.17 -6.33 -26.91
N SER A 484 24.89 -5.09 -26.51
CA SER A 484 24.92 -3.91 -27.39
C SER A 484 25.33 -2.62 -26.67
N SER A 485 26.28 -2.76 -25.76
CA SER A 485 26.79 -1.68 -24.91
C SER A 485 27.54 -0.64 -25.74
N PHE A 486 27.17 0.64 -25.61
CA PHE A 486 27.87 1.75 -26.25
C PHE A 486 28.66 2.59 -25.26
N LEU A 487 28.20 2.69 -24.01
CA LEU A 487 28.98 3.20 -22.89
C LEU A 487 29.06 2.13 -21.83
N ASN A 488 30.27 1.84 -21.34
CA ASN A 488 30.45 1.01 -20.17
C ASN A 488 31.46 1.60 -19.18
N ILE A 489 31.29 1.27 -17.91
CA ILE A 489 32.21 1.60 -16.83
C ILE A 489 32.57 0.29 -16.15
N ILE A 490 33.82 -0.13 -16.29
CA ILE A 490 34.33 -1.38 -15.71
C ILE A 490 34.80 -1.15 -14.25
N PRO A 491 35.05 -2.20 -13.44
CA PRO A 491 35.42 -2.06 -12.02
C PRO A 491 36.66 -1.20 -11.75
N SER A 492 37.57 -1.08 -12.72
CA SER A 492 38.73 -0.20 -12.59
C SER A 492 38.41 1.29 -12.72
N GLY A 493 37.15 1.65 -12.98
CA GLY A 493 36.67 3.02 -13.21
C GLY A 493 36.93 3.56 -14.62
N ASN A 494 37.41 2.73 -15.55
CA ASN A 494 37.65 3.14 -16.93
C ASN A 494 36.33 3.20 -17.70
N VAL A 495 36.14 4.25 -18.50
CA VAL A 495 34.98 4.45 -19.36
C VAL A 495 35.30 4.00 -20.78
N GLY A 496 34.57 3.01 -21.27
CA GLY A 496 34.58 2.60 -22.68
C GLY A 496 33.45 3.26 -23.45
N ILE A 497 33.77 3.83 -24.62
CA ILE A 497 32.76 4.23 -25.61
C ILE A 497 33.04 3.47 -26.91
N GLY A 498 32.11 2.62 -27.33
CA GLY A 498 32.28 1.73 -28.49
C GLY A 498 33.26 0.56 -28.26
N THR A 499 33.66 0.30 -27.01
CA THR A 499 34.48 -0.84 -26.59
C THR A 499 34.08 -1.27 -25.19
N THR A 500 34.06 -2.58 -24.95
CA THR A 500 33.77 -3.14 -23.62
C THR A 500 35.03 -3.40 -22.78
N SER A 501 36.21 -3.23 -23.36
CA SER A 501 37.52 -3.44 -22.70
C SER A 501 38.38 -2.16 -22.73
N PRO A 502 37.99 -1.10 -22.02
CA PRO A 502 38.77 0.13 -21.98
C PRO A 502 40.11 -0.06 -21.23
N SER A 503 41.23 0.18 -21.92
CA SER A 503 42.59 0.05 -21.37
C SER A 503 43.11 1.31 -20.67
N THR A 504 42.37 2.41 -20.77
CA THR A 504 42.68 3.73 -20.20
C THR A 504 41.42 4.35 -19.61
N SER A 505 41.54 5.37 -18.76
CA SER A 505 40.41 6.00 -18.05
C SER A 505 39.26 6.43 -18.95
N LEU A 506 39.57 6.89 -20.17
CA LEU A 506 38.62 7.01 -21.27
C LEU A 506 39.21 6.28 -22.48
N HIS A 507 38.47 5.33 -23.05
CA HIS A 507 38.83 4.66 -24.30
C HIS A 507 37.65 4.79 -25.28
N VAL A 508 37.81 5.64 -26.30
CA VAL A 508 36.83 5.80 -27.37
C VAL A 508 37.33 5.03 -28.59
N LEU A 509 36.60 3.98 -28.98
CA LEU A 509 36.92 3.15 -30.14
C LEU A 509 35.87 3.32 -31.23
N ARG A 510 36.34 3.54 -32.46
CA ARG A 510 35.47 3.61 -33.64
C ARG A 510 36.13 2.92 -34.82
N ASN A 511 35.37 2.05 -35.50
CA ASN A 511 35.84 1.22 -36.61
C ASN A 511 35.12 1.57 -37.93
N ASN A 512 35.06 2.86 -38.27
CA ASN A 512 34.52 3.36 -39.54
C ASN A 512 35.27 4.65 -39.95
N THR A 513 34.85 5.29 -41.04
CA THR A 513 35.55 6.46 -41.62
C THR A 513 35.16 7.81 -41.01
N ASP A 514 34.31 7.81 -39.99
CA ASP A 514 33.85 9.04 -39.32
C ASP A 514 34.78 9.39 -38.14
N TYR A 515 34.62 10.58 -37.57
CA TYR A 515 35.43 11.02 -36.44
C TYR A 515 35.22 10.12 -35.21
N THR A 516 36.32 9.65 -34.61
CA THR A 516 36.27 8.99 -33.30
C THR A 516 35.85 9.98 -32.20
N MET A 517 36.32 11.23 -32.29
CA MET A 517 35.97 12.34 -31.40
C MET A 517 36.05 13.65 -32.19
N MET A 518 35.08 14.54 -31.97
CA MET A 518 35.04 15.89 -32.54
C MET A 518 35.10 16.90 -31.39
N ILE A 519 36.08 17.79 -31.41
CA ILE A 519 36.26 18.85 -30.40
C ILE A 519 36.18 20.20 -31.13
N GLU A 520 35.09 20.93 -30.91
CA GLU A 520 34.86 22.21 -31.60
C GLU A 520 34.62 23.34 -30.60
N ASN A 521 35.27 24.49 -30.87
CA ASN A 521 34.98 25.75 -30.21
C ASN A 521 34.69 26.81 -31.28
N ASN A 522 33.42 27.17 -31.44
CA ASN A 522 32.96 28.15 -32.44
C ASN A 522 32.92 29.59 -31.89
N SER A 523 33.67 29.87 -30.82
CA SER A 523 33.75 31.21 -30.24
C SER A 523 34.74 32.06 -31.03
N VAL A 524 34.33 33.30 -31.32
CA VAL A 524 35.19 34.33 -31.96
C VAL A 524 35.99 35.16 -30.95
N SER A 525 35.99 34.75 -29.67
CA SER A 525 36.75 35.40 -28.61
C SER A 525 38.25 35.12 -28.74
N SER A 526 39.08 36.08 -28.32
CA SER A 526 40.54 35.96 -28.28
C SER A 526 41.08 34.94 -27.26
N SER A 527 40.20 34.32 -26.47
CA SER A 527 40.55 33.28 -25.48
C SER A 527 39.81 31.96 -25.70
N ALA A 528 39.27 31.74 -26.90
CA ALA A 528 38.65 30.48 -27.25
C ALA A 528 39.71 29.38 -27.44
N HIS A 529 39.57 28.27 -26.72
CA HIS A 529 40.42 27.08 -26.86
C HIS A 529 39.57 25.87 -27.27
N GLY A 530 40.02 25.08 -28.24
CA GLY A 530 39.36 23.83 -28.63
C GLY A 530 39.64 22.72 -27.62
N LEU A 531 40.92 22.34 -27.47
CA LEU A 531 41.41 21.37 -26.51
C LEU A 531 42.49 22.01 -25.64
N SER A 532 42.28 22.05 -24.33
CA SER A 532 43.31 22.41 -23.34
C SER A 532 43.93 21.13 -22.78
N ILE A 533 45.25 21.06 -22.76
CA ILE A 533 46.00 19.95 -22.18
C ILE A 533 46.89 20.54 -21.09
N ASP A 534 46.50 20.32 -19.84
CA ASP A 534 47.24 20.78 -18.67
C ASP A 534 47.93 19.60 -17.98
N ILE A 535 49.18 19.81 -17.59
CA ILE A 535 50.06 18.76 -17.05
C ILE A 535 50.87 19.38 -15.93
N ALA A 536 51.06 18.61 -14.86
CA ALA A 536 51.82 19.05 -13.70
C ALA A 536 53.18 19.67 -14.09
N SER A 537 53.45 20.85 -13.51
CA SER A 537 54.70 21.60 -13.72
C SER A 537 55.92 20.72 -13.45
N GLY A 538 56.90 20.74 -14.35
CA GLY A 538 58.13 19.95 -14.24
C GLY A 538 58.04 18.52 -14.79
N SER A 539 56.89 18.12 -15.34
CA SER A 539 56.76 16.86 -16.08
C SER A 539 57.58 16.90 -17.38
N VAL A 540 58.22 15.77 -17.70
CA VAL A 540 58.90 15.53 -18.99
C VAL A 540 58.14 14.50 -19.84
N SER A 541 56.91 14.15 -19.43
CA SER A 541 56.06 13.18 -20.13
C SER A 541 55.42 13.78 -21.39
N ASN A 542 54.79 12.94 -22.20
CA ASN A 542 54.04 13.39 -23.37
C ASN A 542 52.73 14.05 -22.95
N ALA A 543 52.54 15.29 -23.40
CA ALA A 543 51.32 16.06 -23.31
C ALA A 543 50.27 15.62 -24.33
N LEU A 544 50.69 15.52 -25.58
CA LEU A 544 49.89 15.00 -26.67
C LEU A 544 50.72 13.93 -27.36
N TYR A 545 50.12 12.75 -27.55
CA TYR A 545 50.82 11.60 -28.09
C TYR A 545 49.97 10.95 -29.19
N VAL A 546 50.30 11.27 -30.43
CA VAL A 546 49.65 10.74 -31.63
C VAL A 546 50.50 9.61 -32.19
N VAL A 547 49.92 8.42 -32.24
CA VAL A 547 50.57 7.20 -32.72
C VAL A 547 49.81 6.57 -33.88
N SER A 548 50.54 5.89 -34.75
CA SER A 548 49.99 4.99 -35.77
C SER A 548 50.73 3.67 -35.70
N ASN A 549 50.02 2.55 -35.46
CA ASN A 549 50.62 1.22 -35.28
C ASN A 549 51.81 1.21 -34.31
N SER A 550 51.63 1.81 -33.13
CA SER A 550 52.68 1.98 -32.11
C SER A 550 53.87 2.85 -32.52
N THR A 551 53.84 3.51 -33.68
CA THR A 551 54.87 4.45 -34.12
C THR A 551 54.41 5.90 -33.85
N PRO A 552 55.19 6.71 -33.12
CA PRO A 552 54.88 8.11 -32.87
C PRO A 552 54.89 8.92 -34.18
N LYS A 553 53.82 9.68 -34.41
CA LYS A 553 53.65 10.58 -35.56
C LYS A 553 53.75 12.04 -35.13
N PHE A 554 53.16 12.37 -33.99
CA PHE A 554 53.25 13.67 -33.37
C PHE A 554 53.30 13.52 -31.87
N VAL A 555 54.31 14.12 -31.24
CA VAL A 555 54.49 14.11 -29.80
C VAL A 555 54.71 15.54 -29.35
N MET A 556 53.92 16.03 -28.41
CA MET A 556 54.28 17.20 -27.61
C MET A 556 54.59 16.71 -26.21
N LYS A 557 55.71 17.14 -25.65
CA LYS A 557 56.11 16.87 -24.27
C LYS A 557 55.71 18.03 -23.37
N ALA A 558 55.52 17.74 -22.08
CA ALA A 558 55.18 18.72 -21.06
C ALA A 558 56.30 19.75 -20.79
N ASP A 559 57.55 19.44 -21.18
CA ASP A 559 58.70 20.36 -21.16
C ASP A 559 58.77 21.28 -22.40
N GLY A 560 57.77 21.22 -23.29
CA GLY A 560 57.65 22.08 -24.46
C GLY A 560 58.34 21.55 -25.72
N TYR A 561 58.93 20.35 -25.69
CA TYR A 561 59.57 19.76 -26.87
C TYR A 561 58.56 19.03 -27.75
N MET A 562 58.65 19.24 -29.06
CA MET A 562 57.75 18.67 -30.05
C MET A 562 58.51 17.74 -31.02
N GLY A 563 58.02 16.52 -31.19
CA GLY A 563 58.52 15.53 -32.14
C GLY A 563 57.53 15.29 -33.29
N ILE A 564 58.03 15.25 -34.54
CA ILE A 564 57.23 14.85 -35.71
C ILE A 564 57.90 13.63 -36.35
N ASN A 565 57.14 12.54 -36.50
CA ASN A 565 57.64 11.20 -36.86
C ASN A 565 58.79 10.72 -35.96
N LYS A 566 58.84 11.19 -34.71
CA LYS A 566 59.90 10.90 -33.74
C LYS A 566 59.32 10.66 -32.35
N GLY A 567 59.77 9.61 -31.67
CA GLY A 567 59.26 9.24 -30.35
C GLY A 567 59.87 9.97 -29.16
N THR A 568 61.08 10.51 -29.32
CA THR A 568 61.77 11.28 -28.28
C THR A 568 62.32 12.56 -28.90
N ALA A 569 61.67 13.69 -28.63
CA ALA A 569 62.18 15.00 -29.00
C ALA A 569 63.26 15.42 -27.99
N SER A 570 64.47 15.72 -28.48
CA SER A 570 65.58 16.25 -27.69
C SER A 570 65.78 17.76 -27.86
N SER A 571 64.92 18.39 -28.66
CA SER A 571 64.91 19.82 -28.98
C SER A 571 63.47 20.32 -29.06
N ALA A 572 63.30 21.64 -29.06
CA ALA A 572 61.99 22.28 -29.13
C ALA A 572 61.14 21.79 -30.32
N LEU A 573 61.77 21.53 -31.47
CA LEU A 573 61.17 20.85 -32.62
C LEU A 573 62.16 19.83 -33.17
N ASP A 574 61.74 18.57 -33.29
CA ASP A 574 62.59 17.44 -33.68
C ASP A 574 61.87 16.55 -34.71
N ILE A 575 62.31 16.62 -35.96
CA ILE A 575 61.61 16.01 -37.11
C ILE A 575 62.48 14.91 -37.70
N THR A 576 61.94 13.68 -37.76
CA THR A 576 62.56 12.60 -38.54
C THR A 576 61.89 12.51 -39.90
N GLY A 577 62.55 13.06 -40.92
CA GLY A 577 62.05 13.13 -42.29
C GLY A 577 62.33 14.48 -42.94
N ASN A 578 61.78 14.66 -44.15
CA ASN A 578 61.93 15.91 -44.89
C ASN A 578 60.91 16.95 -44.37
N ILE A 579 61.35 18.19 -44.23
CA ILE A 579 60.47 19.34 -44.04
C ILE A 579 60.13 19.87 -45.43
N ARG A 580 58.87 19.71 -45.85
CA ARG A 580 58.36 20.36 -47.07
C ARG A 580 57.85 21.74 -46.70
N GLN A 581 58.46 22.77 -47.26
CA GLN A 581 57.99 24.14 -47.16
C GLN A 581 57.34 24.52 -48.50
N ASP A 582 56.02 24.52 -48.56
CA ASP A 582 55.29 25.12 -49.68
C ASP A 582 55.11 26.62 -49.36
N TYR A 583 55.77 27.56 -50.05
CA TYR A 583 55.54 28.99 -49.87
C TYR A 583 55.39 29.77 -51.17
N ALA A 584 54.38 30.63 -51.19
CA ALA A 584 53.94 31.49 -52.28
C ALA A 584 54.13 32.98 -51.91
N ASN A 585 55.33 33.36 -51.45
CA ASN A 585 55.93 34.72 -51.43
C ASN A 585 56.94 34.83 -50.28
N SER A 586 58.23 34.95 -50.63
CA SER A 586 59.36 35.51 -49.85
C SER A 586 59.27 35.46 -48.31
N ALA A 587 59.79 34.38 -47.70
CA ALA A 587 60.18 34.38 -46.29
C ALA A 587 61.47 33.56 -46.08
N SER A 588 62.53 34.21 -45.61
CA SER A 588 63.81 33.58 -45.28
C SER A 588 63.65 32.57 -44.13
N HIS A 589 64.21 31.37 -44.30
CA HIS A 589 64.31 30.36 -43.25
C HIS A 589 65.50 30.68 -42.33
N TYR A 590 65.23 30.94 -41.05
CA TYR A 590 66.25 31.03 -40.01
C TYR A 590 66.31 29.69 -39.26
N PHE A 591 67.35 28.90 -39.51
CA PHE A 591 67.69 27.75 -38.65
C PHE A 591 68.37 28.29 -37.38
N TYR A 592 67.60 28.43 -36.30
CA TYR A 592 68.17 28.81 -35.00
C TYR A 592 68.79 27.59 -34.33
N SER A 593 70.12 27.53 -34.25
CA SER A 593 70.81 26.72 -33.23
C SER A 593 71.19 27.61 -32.06
N SER A 594 70.80 27.25 -30.84
CA SER A 594 71.20 27.98 -29.64
C SER A 594 72.72 27.91 -29.47
N ALA A 595 73.36 29.07 -29.55
CA ALA A 595 74.79 29.35 -29.41
C ALA A 595 75.62 29.32 -30.73
N THR A 596 75.87 30.53 -31.24
CA THR A 596 77.10 30.97 -31.94
C THR A 596 77.36 30.67 -33.42
N ILE A 597 76.49 30.04 -34.20
CA ILE A 597 76.69 29.92 -35.66
C ILE A 597 75.42 30.31 -36.43
N TYR A 598 75.48 31.41 -37.20
CA TYR A 598 74.44 31.80 -38.16
C TYR A 598 74.86 31.31 -39.56
N THR A 599 74.36 30.13 -39.98
CA THR A 599 74.35 29.78 -41.41
C THR A 599 72.91 29.90 -41.88
N GLY A 600 72.55 31.07 -42.41
CA GLY A 600 71.29 31.25 -43.12
C GLY A 600 71.44 30.70 -44.52
N LEU A 601 70.69 29.64 -44.85
CA LEU A 601 70.58 29.11 -46.21
C LEU A 601 69.32 29.74 -46.81
N ASP A 602 69.47 30.92 -47.41
CA ASP A 602 68.37 31.66 -48.03
C ASP A 602 68.11 31.06 -49.41
N LEU A 603 67.21 30.07 -49.47
CA LEU A 603 66.68 29.51 -50.71
C LEU A 603 65.54 30.39 -51.19
N ASN A 604 65.88 31.52 -51.81
CA ASN A 604 64.88 32.39 -52.40
C ASN A 604 64.30 31.72 -53.65
N THR A 605 63.02 31.33 -53.62
CA THR A 605 62.34 30.68 -54.73
C THR A 605 62.04 31.60 -55.91
N ASP A 606 61.98 32.92 -55.68
CA ASP A 606 61.71 33.89 -56.73
C ASP A 606 62.93 34.04 -57.66
N ASN A 607 64.15 33.83 -57.13
CA ASN A 607 65.40 33.96 -57.89
C ASN A 607 66.24 32.67 -57.96
N ARG A 608 65.82 31.56 -57.32
CA ARG A 608 66.59 30.31 -57.16
C ARG A 608 68.04 30.49 -56.69
N ASN A 609 68.30 31.53 -55.91
CA ASN A 609 69.62 31.86 -55.39
C ASN A 609 69.96 30.99 -54.18
N LEU A 610 71.20 30.48 -54.10
CA LEU A 610 71.78 29.97 -52.87
C LEU A 610 72.62 31.08 -52.23
N THR A 611 72.03 31.83 -51.30
CA THR A 611 72.80 32.81 -50.53
C THR A 611 73.27 32.16 -49.24
N ILE A 612 74.57 31.90 -49.13
CA ILE A 612 75.19 31.49 -47.86
C ILE A 612 75.65 32.77 -47.16
N ARG A 613 74.86 33.24 -46.18
CA ARG A 613 75.23 34.41 -45.37
C ARG A 613 75.93 33.95 -44.10
N ASN A 614 77.12 34.50 -43.84
CA ASN A 614 77.72 34.52 -42.52
C ASN A 614 77.31 35.86 -41.87
N VAL A 615 76.55 35.82 -40.78
CA VAL A 615 75.88 37.03 -40.22
C VAL A 615 76.64 37.63 -39.03
N SER A 616 77.87 37.19 -38.76
CA SER A 616 78.64 37.66 -37.59
C SER A 616 79.61 38.83 -37.83
N ASP A 617 79.81 39.25 -39.07
CA ASP A 617 80.76 40.30 -39.42
C ASP A 617 80.10 41.37 -40.29
N SER A 618 79.88 42.54 -39.68
CA SER A 618 79.40 43.77 -40.30
C SER A 618 80.34 44.36 -41.38
N ASN A 619 81.41 43.64 -41.75
CA ASN A 619 82.39 44.06 -42.76
C ASN A 619 82.58 42.97 -43.85
N GLY A 620 81.58 42.83 -44.72
CA GLY A 620 81.83 42.65 -46.16
C GLY A 620 82.34 41.31 -46.69
N GLY A 621 82.27 40.21 -45.93
CA GLY A 621 82.75 38.88 -46.36
C GLY A 621 81.67 37.92 -46.88
N ASN A 622 80.64 38.38 -47.60
CA ASN A 622 79.62 37.47 -48.13
C ASN A 622 80.13 36.71 -49.36
N ILE A 623 80.12 35.38 -49.33
CA ILE A 623 80.11 34.58 -50.56
C ILE A 623 78.66 34.58 -51.08
N ILE A 624 78.32 35.60 -51.86
CA ILE A 624 77.09 35.61 -52.66
C ILE A 624 77.40 34.75 -53.89
N LEU A 625 76.89 33.51 -53.96
CA LEU A 625 76.86 32.73 -55.19
C LEU A 625 75.51 32.97 -55.85
N GLN A 626 75.46 33.92 -56.77
CA GLN A 626 74.24 34.21 -57.52
C GLN A 626 74.36 33.64 -58.92
N PRO A 627 73.78 32.46 -59.21
CA PRO A 627 73.52 32.05 -60.58
C PRO A 627 72.43 32.96 -61.16
N ASP A 628 72.71 33.69 -62.24
CA ASP A 628 71.67 34.33 -63.03
C ASP A 628 70.73 33.24 -63.58
N ILE A 629 69.42 33.39 -63.33
CA ILE A 629 68.37 32.44 -63.66
C ILE A 629 68.16 32.26 -65.18
N GLU A 630 68.49 33.26 -66.00
CA GLU A 630 68.33 33.18 -67.45
C GLU A 630 69.58 32.61 -68.14
N THR A 631 70.76 32.82 -67.55
CA THR A 631 72.04 32.57 -68.23
C THR A 631 72.92 31.52 -67.54
N GLY A 632 72.68 31.22 -66.25
CA GLY A 632 73.48 30.29 -65.44
C GLY A 632 74.87 30.81 -65.05
N ASN A 633 75.04 32.13 -65.01
CA ASN A 633 76.30 32.81 -64.71
C ASN A 633 76.50 33.01 -63.19
N VAL A 634 77.70 32.77 -62.64
CA VAL A 634 78.01 32.93 -61.21
C VAL A 634 78.63 34.31 -60.94
N GLY A 635 77.94 35.17 -60.21
CA GLY A 635 78.49 36.42 -59.68
C GLY A 635 79.06 36.25 -58.28
N ILE A 636 80.23 36.83 -58.00
CA ILE A 636 80.79 37.03 -56.65
C ILE A 636 80.83 38.54 -56.40
N GLY A 637 80.01 39.03 -55.46
CA GLY A 637 79.87 40.46 -55.16
C GLY A 637 78.94 41.24 -56.10
N THR A 638 78.30 40.59 -57.07
CA THR A 638 77.28 41.16 -57.97
C THR A 638 76.11 40.19 -58.14
N THR A 639 74.94 40.75 -58.44
CA THR A 639 73.70 39.99 -58.65
C THR A 639 73.33 39.79 -60.13
N ASN A 640 73.95 40.55 -61.05
CA ASN A 640 73.68 40.50 -62.49
C ASN A 640 74.99 40.24 -63.27
N PRO A 641 75.60 39.05 -63.14
CA PRO A 641 76.84 38.74 -63.83
C PRO A 641 76.63 38.69 -65.35
N SER A 642 77.36 39.55 -66.07
CA SER A 642 77.37 39.61 -67.54
C SER A 642 78.21 38.50 -68.18
N GLN A 643 78.97 37.76 -67.37
CA GLN A 643 79.85 36.66 -67.75
C GLN A 643 79.62 35.44 -66.86
N LYS A 644 80.00 34.25 -67.35
CA LYS A 644 79.84 32.97 -66.62
C LYS A 644 80.44 32.98 -65.21
N LEU A 645 81.51 33.73 -64.99
CA LEU A 645 82.06 34.06 -63.68
C LEU A 645 82.40 35.55 -63.66
N GLU A 646 81.79 36.32 -62.76
CA GLU A 646 82.09 37.74 -62.58
C GLU A 646 82.44 38.04 -61.11
N VAL A 647 83.62 38.61 -60.87
CA VAL A 647 84.02 39.13 -59.55
C VAL A 647 83.89 40.64 -59.60
N TYR A 648 82.87 41.21 -58.96
CA TYR A 648 82.58 42.63 -59.00
C TYR A 648 83.17 43.37 -57.80
N ASN A 649 83.83 44.52 -58.04
CA ASN A 649 84.55 45.31 -57.02
C ASN A 649 85.56 44.50 -56.17
N GLY A 650 86.08 43.40 -56.71
CA GLY A 650 87.08 42.55 -56.07
C GLY A 650 88.15 42.09 -57.07
N VAL A 651 89.13 41.32 -56.60
CA VAL A 651 90.19 40.75 -57.44
C VAL A 651 90.00 39.24 -57.52
N LEU A 652 90.10 38.67 -58.73
CA LEU A 652 90.25 37.22 -58.90
C LEU A 652 91.69 36.82 -58.50
N LYS A 653 91.85 36.37 -57.26
CA LYS A 653 93.13 35.80 -56.80
C LYS A 653 93.18 34.32 -57.16
N ILE A 654 94.02 33.96 -58.13
CA ILE A 654 94.41 32.56 -58.38
C ILE A 654 95.67 32.30 -57.55
N ASN A 655 95.51 31.51 -56.50
CA ASN A 655 96.60 31.17 -55.58
C ASN A 655 96.69 29.65 -55.42
N ARG A 656 97.92 29.14 -55.33
CA ARG A 656 98.18 27.75 -55.01
C ARG A 656 99.30 27.67 -53.99
N ASP A 657 99.00 27.15 -52.81
CA ASP A 657 99.89 27.17 -51.63
C ASP A 657 100.63 25.83 -51.42
N ASP A 658 100.55 24.91 -52.39
CA ASP A 658 101.17 23.58 -52.33
C ASP A 658 102.61 23.53 -52.89
N GLY A 659 103.18 24.69 -53.25
CA GLY A 659 104.54 24.80 -53.80
C GLY A 659 104.64 24.52 -55.30
N THR A 660 103.52 24.51 -56.01
CA THR A 660 103.48 24.25 -57.46
C THR A 660 102.75 25.35 -58.24
N ASP A 661 102.88 25.35 -59.57
CA ASP A 661 102.51 26.45 -60.47
C ASP A 661 101.04 26.89 -60.38
N SER A 662 100.78 28.19 -60.36
CA SER A 662 99.42 28.76 -60.35
C SER A 662 99.08 29.33 -61.71
N TYR A 663 98.02 28.86 -62.35
CA TYR A 663 97.67 29.30 -63.71
C TYR A 663 96.16 29.31 -63.97
N ILE A 664 95.78 30.08 -64.98
CA ILE A 664 94.49 30.00 -65.65
C ILE A 664 94.73 29.21 -66.94
N HIS A 665 93.95 28.15 -67.15
CA HIS A 665 93.94 27.37 -68.38
C HIS A 665 92.76 27.80 -69.24
N PHE A 666 93.07 28.26 -70.44
CA PHE A 666 92.13 28.50 -71.52
C PHE A 666 92.18 27.29 -72.45
N TYR A 667 91.06 26.61 -72.56
CA TYR A 667 90.94 25.44 -73.43
C TYR A 667 89.78 25.66 -74.39
N GLU A 668 90.05 25.43 -75.68
CA GLU A 668 89.04 25.45 -76.72
C GLU A 668 88.92 24.02 -77.30
N ASP A 669 87.76 23.41 -77.08
CA ASP A 669 87.47 22.02 -77.39
C ASP A 669 87.42 21.72 -78.89
N THR A 670 86.93 22.66 -79.71
CA THR A 670 86.68 22.45 -81.14
C THR A 670 87.99 22.30 -81.94
N PHE A 671 89.02 23.03 -81.54
CA PHE A 671 90.34 23.08 -82.17
C PHE A 671 91.39 22.33 -81.34
N GLY A 672 91.04 21.84 -80.14
CA GLY A 672 91.96 21.14 -79.24
C GLY A 672 93.13 22.00 -78.80
N SER A 673 92.92 23.32 -78.72
CA SER A 673 93.98 24.28 -78.43
C SER A 673 93.96 24.68 -76.96
N SER A 674 95.11 24.56 -76.31
CA SER A 674 95.31 24.93 -74.91
C SER A 674 96.25 26.11 -74.81
N TRP A 675 95.86 27.09 -74.02
CA TRP A 675 96.73 28.18 -73.59
C TRP A 675 96.67 28.31 -72.09
N SER A 676 97.80 28.55 -71.48
CA SER A 676 97.92 28.73 -70.04
C SER A 676 98.64 30.03 -69.76
N ILE A 677 98.18 30.74 -68.72
CA ILE A 677 98.86 31.94 -68.23
C ILE A 677 98.94 31.86 -66.72
N GLY A 678 100.12 32.12 -66.17
CA GLY A 678 100.30 31.93 -64.75
C GLY A 678 101.69 32.22 -64.25
N SER A 679 101.87 31.98 -62.96
CA SER A 679 103.14 32.09 -62.27
C SER A 679 103.64 30.70 -61.89
N LYS A 680 104.90 30.44 -62.24
CA LYS A 680 105.61 29.23 -61.86
C LYS A 680 106.10 29.32 -60.42
N ASN A 681 106.31 28.17 -59.80
CA ASN A 681 106.84 28.05 -58.44
C ASN A 681 108.29 28.56 -58.25
N ASN A 682 108.95 29.00 -59.33
CA ASN A 682 110.25 29.66 -59.30
C ASN A 682 110.15 31.19 -59.47
N GLY A 683 108.94 31.76 -59.47
CA GLY A 683 108.68 33.19 -59.61
C GLY A 683 108.52 33.68 -61.04
N SER A 684 108.75 32.84 -62.05
CA SER A 684 108.57 33.23 -63.45
C SER A 684 107.09 33.41 -63.81
N PHE A 685 106.75 34.44 -64.59
CA PHE A 685 105.45 34.58 -65.23
C PHE A 685 105.51 34.01 -66.64
N VAL A 686 104.54 33.17 -67.02
CA VAL A 686 104.59 32.42 -68.28
C VAL A 686 103.26 32.48 -69.00
N ILE A 687 103.35 32.63 -70.33
CA ILE A 687 102.29 32.30 -71.29
C ILE A 687 102.74 31.06 -72.06
N GLY A 688 102.01 29.95 -71.89
CA GLY A 688 102.28 28.66 -72.53
C GLY A 688 101.19 28.26 -73.52
N GLY A 689 101.58 27.56 -74.58
CA GLY A 689 100.68 26.95 -75.57
C GLY A 689 100.27 25.51 -75.23
N GLY A 690 100.20 25.18 -73.93
CA GLY A 690 99.88 23.85 -73.42
C GLY A 690 98.82 23.89 -72.31
N GLU A 691 98.42 22.71 -71.81
CA GLU A 691 97.44 22.58 -70.71
C GLU A 691 97.96 23.13 -69.37
N ASP A 692 99.28 23.24 -69.22
CA ASP A 692 99.95 23.86 -68.08
C ASP A 692 100.95 24.93 -68.56
N ILE A 693 101.50 25.70 -67.62
CA ILE A 693 102.48 26.77 -67.92
C ILE A 693 103.93 26.26 -68.05
N THR A 694 104.14 24.94 -68.05
CA THR A 694 105.47 24.32 -68.25
C THR A 694 105.66 23.82 -69.67
N THR A 695 104.58 23.43 -70.33
CA THR A 695 104.57 22.85 -71.66
C THR A 695 104.35 23.93 -72.72
N GLY A 696 105.18 23.94 -73.77
CA GLY A 696 105.02 24.86 -74.89
C GLY A 696 105.14 26.34 -74.50
N GLN A 697 106.08 26.68 -73.62
CA GLN A 697 106.29 28.06 -73.15
C GLN A 697 106.62 28.99 -74.33
N VAL A 698 105.80 30.02 -74.53
CA VAL A 698 105.93 30.97 -75.65
C VAL A 698 106.57 32.26 -75.18
N LEU A 699 106.07 32.83 -74.08
CA LEU A 699 106.61 34.02 -73.45
C LEU A 699 106.89 33.70 -71.98
N VAL A 700 108.10 33.98 -71.54
CA VAL A 700 108.54 33.81 -70.15
C VAL A 700 109.11 35.14 -69.67
N ILE A 701 108.64 35.60 -68.52
CA ILE A 701 109.32 36.61 -67.72
C ILE A 701 109.90 35.85 -66.55
N ASP A 702 111.23 35.76 -66.47
CA ASP A 702 111.87 34.97 -65.41
C ASP A 702 111.82 35.67 -64.04
N GLY A 703 112.46 35.08 -63.04
CA GLY A 703 112.52 35.65 -61.68
C GLY A 703 113.31 36.96 -61.58
N ASP A 704 114.18 37.25 -62.55
CA ASP A 704 114.99 38.48 -62.64
C ASP A 704 114.33 39.55 -63.55
N HIS A 705 113.12 39.26 -64.03
CA HIS A 705 112.31 40.06 -64.94
C HIS A 705 112.87 40.19 -66.37
N ASP A 706 113.65 39.21 -66.82
CA ASP A 706 114.11 39.13 -68.21
C ASP A 706 113.04 38.46 -69.08
N VAL A 707 112.82 38.99 -70.29
CA VAL A 707 111.75 38.54 -71.19
C VAL A 707 112.29 37.60 -72.26
N GLY A 708 111.87 36.34 -72.22
CA GLY A 708 112.10 35.34 -73.26
C GLY A 708 110.90 35.19 -74.18
N ILE A 709 111.10 35.28 -75.49
CA ILE A 709 110.13 34.89 -76.52
C ILE A 709 110.69 33.70 -77.29
N GLY A 710 110.10 32.52 -77.05
CA GLY A 710 110.66 31.24 -77.48
C GLY A 710 111.90 30.79 -76.68
N SER A 711 112.38 31.58 -75.72
CA SER A 711 113.39 31.19 -74.73
C SER A 711 112.73 30.95 -73.38
N THR A 712 113.05 29.84 -72.73
CA THR A 712 112.54 29.52 -71.39
C THR A 712 113.47 29.99 -70.27
N ASN A 713 114.67 30.48 -70.62
CA ASN A 713 115.68 30.98 -69.70
C ASN A 713 116.45 32.10 -70.38
N PRO A 714 115.84 33.28 -70.54
CA PRO A 714 116.49 34.42 -71.18
C PRO A 714 117.79 34.77 -70.45
N THR A 715 118.85 35.05 -71.21
CA THR A 715 120.17 35.45 -70.71
C THR A 715 120.46 36.93 -70.90
N ALA A 716 119.48 37.64 -71.47
CA ALA A 716 119.47 39.08 -71.67
C ALA A 716 118.06 39.60 -71.37
N LYS A 717 117.96 40.91 -71.12
CA LYS A 717 116.69 41.61 -70.80
C LYS A 717 115.56 41.31 -71.80
N LEU A 718 115.90 41.08 -73.07
CA LEU A 718 115.02 40.53 -74.09
C LEU A 718 115.78 39.50 -74.92
N GLU A 719 115.33 38.25 -74.90
CA GLU A 719 115.87 37.17 -75.73
C GLU A 719 114.77 36.59 -76.63
N VAL A 720 115.01 36.57 -77.94
CA VAL A 720 114.12 35.92 -78.92
C VAL A 720 114.91 34.84 -79.63
N THR A 721 114.49 33.57 -79.51
CA THR A 721 115.24 32.40 -80.03
C THR A 721 114.92 32.07 -81.49
N SER A 722 114.14 32.92 -82.16
CA SER A 722 113.79 32.81 -83.57
C SER A 722 113.96 34.17 -84.28
N VAL A 723 113.61 34.23 -85.56
CA VAL A 723 113.76 35.43 -86.38
C VAL A 723 112.90 36.56 -85.85
N ILE A 724 113.55 37.63 -85.39
CA ILE A 724 112.91 38.92 -85.18
C ILE A 724 112.75 39.56 -86.56
N ARG A 725 111.53 39.60 -87.09
CA ARG A 725 111.24 40.28 -88.35
C ARG A 725 110.84 41.73 -88.07
N SER A 726 111.74 42.67 -88.34
CA SER A 726 111.40 44.08 -88.51
C SER A 726 110.83 44.30 -89.92
N THR A 727 109.73 45.06 -90.03
CA THR A 727 109.12 45.40 -91.33
C THR A 727 109.75 46.67 -91.90
N PRO A 728 109.85 46.84 -93.23
CA PRO A 728 110.38 48.05 -93.83
C PRO A 728 109.62 49.29 -93.35
N SER A 729 110.34 50.27 -92.80
CA SER A 729 109.78 51.56 -92.41
C SER A 729 110.68 52.68 -92.92
N ASP A 730 110.10 53.86 -93.15
CA ASP A 730 110.89 55.08 -93.35
C ASP A 730 111.74 55.35 -92.10
N ALA A 731 112.83 56.07 -92.28
CA ALA A 731 113.75 56.44 -91.22
C ALA A 731 113.03 57.06 -90.02
N PRO A 732 113.15 56.50 -88.81
CA PRO A 732 112.52 57.06 -87.63
C PRO A 732 113.29 58.28 -87.15
N GLY A 733 113.10 59.43 -87.81
CA GLY A 733 113.69 60.71 -87.43
C GLY A 733 115.21 60.75 -87.47
N THR A 734 115.82 61.84 -86.97
CA THR A 734 117.27 61.94 -86.80
C THR A 734 117.73 61.02 -85.66
N CYS A 735 118.75 60.20 -85.92
CA CYS A 735 119.41 59.47 -84.85
C CYS A 735 120.06 60.46 -83.87
N ASP A 736 119.72 60.34 -82.59
CA ASP A 736 120.16 61.19 -81.51
C ASP A 736 120.24 60.38 -80.20
N ALA A 737 120.67 61.01 -79.10
CA ALA A 737 120.78 60.35 -77.80
C ALA A 737 119.46 59.79 -77.25
N ASN A 738 118.28 60.22 -77.76
CA ASN A 738 116.99 59.67 -77.33
C ASN A 738 116.57 58.44 -78.14
N THR A 739 117.14 58.28 -79.33
CA THR A 739 116.87 57.18 -80.27
C THR A 739 118.03 56.19 -80.35
N GLU A 740 119.15 56.45 -79.66
CA GLU A 740 120.31 55.57 -79.51
C GLU A 740 119.91 54.16 -79.07
N GLY A 741 120.41 53.14 -79.78
CA GLY A 741 120.06 51.73 -79.58
C GLY A 741 118.73 51.32 -80.20
N GLY A 742 117.95 52.26 -80.77
CA GLY A 742 116.79 51.95 -81.59
C GLY A 742 117.19 51.17 -82.83
N MET A 743 116.34 50.22 -83.25
CA MET A 743 116.54 49.41 -84.45
C MET A 743 115.33 49.53 -85.36
N TYR A 744 115.55 49.72 -86.65
CA TYR A 744 114.52 49.65 -87.67
C TYR A 744 115.04 48.97 -88.92
N TYR A 745 114.17 48.69 -89.88
CA TYR A 745 114.55 48.15 -91.18
C TYR A 745 114.36 49.22 -92.23
N ASP A 746 115.46 49.69 -92.82
CA ASP A 746 115.41 50.71 -93.86
C ASP A 746 114.87 50.09 -95.15
N ALA A 747 113.72 50.60 -95.59
CA ALA A 747 113.03 50.11 -96.77
C ALA A 747 113.77 50.41 -98.09
N SER A 748 114.57 51.47 -98.13
CA SER A 748 115.27 51.91 -99.33
C SER A 748 116.51 51.07 -99.62
N MET A 749 117.20 50.63 -98.56
CA MET A 749 118.41 49.82 -98.67
C MET A 749 118.17 48.34 -98.43
N ASN A 750 117.00 47.97 -97.91
CA ASN A 750 116.64 46.60 -97.58
C ASN A 750 117.59 45.99 -96.54
N GLU A 751 117.99 46.80 -95.56
CA GLU A 751 118.91 46.43 -94.48
C GLU A 751 118.44 46.93 -93.12
N PRO A 752 118.72 46.18 -92.04
CA PRO A 752 118.49 46.67 -90.68
C PRO A 752 119.49 47.77 -90.35
N CYS A 753 118.99 48.79 -89.64
CA CYS A 753 119.74 49.94 -89.21
C CYS A 753 119.53 50.13 -87.71
N PHE A 754 120.60 50.52 -87.00
CA PHE A 754 120.49 50.96 -85.62
C PHE A 754 121.00 52.38 -85.45
N CYS A 755 120.49 53.08 -84.45
CA CYS A 755 120.98 54.42 -84.12
C CYS A 755 122.14 54.30 -83.14
N ASP A 756 123.31 54.85 -83.50
CA ASP A 756 124.50 54.90 -82.64
C ASP A 756 124.55 56.13 -81.71
N GLY A 757 123.43 56.85 -81.62
CA GLY A 757 123.28 58.10 -80.86
C GLY A 757 123.55 59.36 -81.67
N VAL A 758 124.03 59.24 -82.91
CA VAL A 758 124.22 60.37 -83.83
C VAL A 758 123.77 60.07 -85.26
N ASN A 759 124.01 58.86 -85.76
CA ASN A 759 123.65 58.43 -87.12
C ASN A 759 122.92 57.09 -87.11
N TRP A 760 122.01 56.92 -88.08
CA TRP A 760 121.49 55.60 -88.40
C TRP A 760 122.56 54.85 -89.18
N VAL A 761 123.00 53.73 -88.65
CA VAL A 761 124.13 52.97 -89.18
C VAL A 761 123.73 51.53 -89.45
N GLN A 762 124.34 50.94 -90.49
CA GLN A 762 124.14 49.55 -90.85
C GLN A 762 124.81 48.63 -89.82
N PHE A 763 124.23 47.45 -89.62
CA PHE A 763 124.77 46.45 -88.69
C PHE A 763 126.09 45.81 -89.14
N ASP A 764 126.40 45.83 -90.43
CA ASP A 764 127.60 45.24 -91.00
C ASP A 764 128.81 46.20 -91.04
N GLY A 765 128.62 47.43 -90.55
CA GLY A 765 129.64 48.49 -90.58
C GLY A 765 129.91 49.07 -91.97
N GLY A 766 129.04 48.78 -92.96
CA GLY A 766 129.17 49.18 -94.35
C GLY A 766 128.97 50.67 -94.64
N GLY A 767 128.38 51.43 -93.70
CA GLY A 767 128.17 52.87 -93.83
C GLY A 767 126.97 53.37 -93.02
N ASN A 768 126.71 54.67 -93.14
CA ASN A 768 125.48 55.26 -92.62
C ASN A 768 124.29 54.75 -93.44
N CYS A 769 123.22 54.35 -92.77
CA CYS A 769 121.97 54.05 -93.43
C CYS A 769 121.32 55.27 -94.06
N ILE A 770 121.60 56.45 -93.50
CA ILE A 770 121.21 57.78 -94.00
C ILE A 770 122.28 58.81 -93.66
#